data_AF-Q75BF4-F1
#
_entry.id   AF-Q75BF4-F1
#
_cell.length_a   1.000
_cell.length_b   1.000
_cell.length_c   1.000
_cell.angle_alpha   90.00
_cell.angle_beta   90.00
_cell.angle_gamma   90.00
#
_symmetry.space_group_name_H-M   'P 1'
#
loop_
_entity.id
_entity.type
_entity.pdbx_description
1 polymer ?
#
loop_
_entity_poly.entity_id
_entity_poly.type
_entity_poly.pdbx_seq_one_letter_code
_entity_poly.pdbx_strand_id
1 'polypeptide(L)'
;MNWEDILCAIFCSLFFAVVAASELFSPFSFNKYELEHYKNEIRSLFYHGYDQYLQHGYPFDEVRPISCVPNKRNFQDPYDISTNDVLGNFTTTLIDSLTTIAVMGDVDKFLEGVELVNKVIPADFSLNVTVQVFETTIRLVAGLMSAHLYAVDPTKKVYLGSQYDGHLLAKAKKLADRLLPAYLTETGLPVPRVNLANGLEGVPEELLQENNAAASASPMLEFTMLSYLTFDEKYRLIARYAFNKTWSLRSDLNLLPMSFNPHTEDVYHPMTGVGASIDSFYEYAIKGSILFDDSDLHSVWETAYYALSVYSKSDWFFQNVHTATGDIVTPWIDSLSMFFPMLQVLHGDIADAELKNLMSLKLWNTYGGIPERWLFTTLYKKQQVTVNDTVQLEWYPLRPEFVESTYSLYRATKDAFYLNIGRSILQALSTRFKTKCGFAGIQNVITGEPHDRMESFVLGETLKYLYLLFDVSNELHTQKRTNQIFSTEAHPLWLTASMKARYEKNKYCENDVYIQNLRRLQELDQLKSRANSSTAEEAMIPAPDFKTEDSEESLKDRVAAPILEASHVEYDHVRGTCRPLRRNKSAFYDSHLLNHFHRLFEIDYRYNVTLLRPHWMRSQHAIELESGFYRRWSTAAAQSQLATNTVSLELILDGANRPLFPPQSTRDCFYRYFPALRCSRLRVERITPNATSSYGLQVAPAAFCGLSYESIAGPACDRSLPEFLLLTAVDGQAIAQEEVVLVDYEDLFGPHALHLKHVLGYNAQHQLLLNCVPVVNVYVQWSGHAAKAHFGSCRTAALHNPAQDFQCSPLHNRID
;
A
#
# COMPACT_ATOMS: atom_id res chain seq x y z
N MET A 1 1.14 -25.20 63.53
CA MET A 1 1.08 -23.93 62.76
C MET A 1 0.53 -22.89 63.69
N ASN A 2 1.29 -21.83 63.94
CA ASN A 2 0.85 -20.75 64.83
C ASN A 2 -0.11 -19.84 64.05
N TRP A 3 -1.03 -19.15 64.73
CA TRP A 3 -2.01 -18.28 64.07
C TRP A 3 -1.38 -17.17 63.22
N GLU A 4 -0.18 -16.73 63.60
CA GLU A 4 0.59 -15.74 62.85
C GLU A 4 1.11 -16.27 61.49
N ASP A 5 1.46 -17.56 61.39
CA ASP A 5 1.91 -18.17 60.14
C ASP A 5 0.78 -18.26 59.12
N ILE A 6 -0.44 -18.54 59.59
CA ILE A 6 -1.65 -18.61 58.75
C ILE A 6 -2.04 -17.23 58.25
N LEU A 7 -2.01 -16.21 59.13
CA LEU A 7 -2.28 -14.84 58.73
C LEU A 7 -1.23 -14.32 57.76
N CYS A 8 0.05 -14.63 57.95
CA CYS A 8 1.12 -14.26 57.03
C CYS A 8 0.97 -14.95 55.66
N ALA A 9 0.57 -16.22 55.63
CA ALA A 9 0.28 -16.94 54.39
C ALA A 9 -0.94 -16.38 53.65
N ILE A 10 -2.01 -16.02 54.38
CA ILE A 10 -3.21 -15.38 53.79
C ILE A 10 -2.87 -13.98 53.28
N PHE A 11 -2.12 -13.18 54.03
CA PHE A 11 -1.66 -11.86 53.58
C PHE A 11 -0.72 -11.95 52.38
N CYS A 12 0.22 -12.90 52.36
CA CYS A 12 1.07 -13.14 51.19
C CYS A 12 0.23 -13.59 49.99
N SER A 13 -0.73 -14.49 50.18
CA SER A 13 -1.60 -14.96 49.10
C SER A 13 -2.49 -13.85 48.55
N LEU A 14 -3.06 -13.02 49.42
CA LEU A 14 -3.84 -11.84 49.04
C LEU A 14 -2.95 -10.77 48.39
N PHE A 15 -1.73 -10.56 48.89
CA PHE A 15 -0.79 -9.61 48.30
C PHE A 15 -0.31 -10.08 46.92
N PHE A 16 0.01 -11.37 46.76
CA PHE A 16 0.32 -11.96 45.46
C PHE A 16 -0.88 -11.95 44.52
N ALA A 17 -2.10 -12.17 45.02
CA ALA A 17 -3.32 -12.06 44.20
C ALA A 17 -3.60 -10.61 43.79
N VAL A 18 -3.34 -9.63 44.65
CA VAL A 18 -3.49 -8.19 44.37
C VAL A 18 -2.40 -7.68 43.42
N VAL A 19 -1.15 -8.15 43.56
CA VAL A 19 -0.03 -7.83 42.65
C VAL A 19 -0.19 -8.53 41.31
N ALA A 20 -0.68 -9.77 41.29
CA ALA A 20 -1.04 -10.44 40.04
C ALA A 20 -2.23 -9.74 39.37
N ALA A 21 -3.24 -9.32 40.12
CA ALA A 21 -4.40 -8.60 39.60
C ALA A 21 -4.06 -7.19 39.08
N SER A 22 -3.05 -6.52 39.65
CA SER A 22 -2.57 -5.22 39.16
C SER A 22 -1.69 -5.31 37.89
N GLU A 23 -1.16 -6.50 37.57
CA GLU A 23 -0.48 -6.81 36.31
C GLU A 23 -1.43 -7.33 35.21
N LEU A 24 -2.67 -7.72 35.55
CA LEU A 24 -3.62 -8.29 34.58
C LEU A 24 -4.06 -7.30 33.49
N PHE A 25 -4.13 -5.99 33.75
CA PHE A 25 -4.40 -4.98 32.71
C PHE A 25 -3.59 -3.72 33.01
N SER A 26 -2.39 -3.63 32.44
CA SER A 26 -1.53 -2.47 32.58
C SER A 26 -1.54 -1.70 31.25
N PRO A 27 -2.05 -0.45 31.18
CA PRO A 27 -2.20 0.26 29.93
C PRO A 27 -0.90 0.29 29.11
N PHE A 28 -1.04 0.11 27.80
CA PHE A 28 0.03 0.02 26.81
C PHE A 28 0.92 -1.22 26.95
N SER A 29 0.64 -2.16 27.84
CA SER A 29 1.39 -3.43 27.94
C SER A 29 1.24 -4.30 26.69
N PHE A 30 0.09 -4.18 26.01
CA PHE A 30 -0.35 -5.05 24.92
C PHE A 30 -0.17 -6.54 25.24
N ASN A 31 -0.29 -6.90 26.53
CA ASN A 31 -0.31 -8.28 26.94
C ASN A 31 -1.62 -8.94 26.50
N LYS A 32 -1.71 -10.27 26.64
CA LYS A 32 -2.90 -11.04 26.22
C LYS A 32 -4.21 -10.48 26.77
N TYR A 33 -4.23 -10.00 28.01
CA TYR A 33 -5.45 -9.49 28.66
C TYR A 33 -5.86 -8.12 28.13
N GLU A 34 -4.89 -7.24 27.86
CA GLU A 34 -5.16 -5.93 27.25
C GLU A 34 -5.62 -6.06 25.81
N LEU A 35 -5.01 -6.95 25.02
CA LEU A 35 -5.47 -7.27 23.67
C LEU A 35 -6.89 -7.86 23.69
N GLU A 36 -7.18 -8.77 24.63
CA GLU A 36 -8.52 -9.34 24.81
C GLU A 36 -9.56 -8.26 25.18
N HIS A 37 -9.19 -7.29 26.00
CA HIS A 37 -10.05 -6.15 26.34
C HIS A 37 -10.40 -5.32 25.11
N TYR A 38 -9.41 -4.87 24.34
CA TYR A 38 -9.64 -4.08 23.11
C TYR A 38 -10.45 -4.86 22.08
N LYS A 39 -10.16 -6.15 21.90
CA LYS A 39 -10.93 -7.06 21.04
C LYS A 39 -12.41 -7.11 21.44
N ASN A 40 -12.71 -7.20 22.74
CA ASN A 40 -14.10 -7.22 23.23
C ASN A 40 -14.80 -5.86 23.15
N GLU A 41 -14.06 -4.76 23.32
CA GLU A 41 -14.59 -3.41 23.08
C GLU A 41 -15.01 -3.23 21.62
N ILE A 42 -14.16 -3.66 20.67
CA ILE A 42 -14.47 -3.61 19.24
C ILE A 42 -15.69 -4.48 18.91
N ARG A 43 -15.78 -5.68 19.48
CA ARG A 43 -16.97 -6.53 19.34
C ARG A 43 -18.23 -5.81 19.81
N SER A 44 -18.17 -5.11 20.94
CA SER A 44 -19.30 -4.32 21.45
C SER A 44 -19.65 -3.14 20.53
N LEU A 45 -18.65 -2.46 19.95
CA LEU A 45 -18.85 -1.40 18.98
C LEU A 45 -19.47 -1.92 17.67
N PHE A 46 -19.02 -3.07 17.19
CA PHE A 46 -19.59 -3.71 16.01
C PHE A 46 -21.07 -3.99 16.21
N TYR A 47 -21.45 -4.66 17.32
CA TYR A 47 -22.86 -4.96 17.58
C TYR A 47 -23.68 -3.71 17.86
N HIS A 48 -23.11 -2.65 18.44
CA HIS A 48 -23.77 -1.34 18.47
C HIS A 48 -24.12 -0.86 17.06
N GLY A 49 -23.15 -0.81 16.13
CA GLY A 49 -23.43 -0.36 14.77
C GLY A 49 -24.41 -1.26 14.02
N TYR A 50 -24.23 -2.58 14.12
CA TYR A 50 -25.04 -3.59 13.44
C TYR A 50 -26.49 -3.59 13.94
N ASP A 51 -26.70 -3.64 15.26
CA ASP A 51 -28.05 -3.65 15.84
C ASP A 51 -28.78 -2.32 15.60
N GLN A 52 -28.07 -1.20 15.65
CA GLN A 52 -28.66 0.11 15.31
C GLN A 52 -29.02 0.22 13.83
N TYR A 53 -28.22 -0.34 12.92
CA TYR A 53 -28.61 -0.47 11.52
C TYR A 53 -29.87 -1.33 11.36
N LEU A 54 -29.94 -2.50 11.99
CA LEU A 54 -31.14 -3.35 11.92
C LEU A 54 -32.39 -2.68 12.50
N GLN A 55 -32.23 -1.80 13.49
CA GLN A 55 -33.32 -1.06 14.09
C GLN A 55 -33.78 0.15 13.27
N HIS A 56 -32.85 0.89 12.66
CA HIS A 56 -33.11 2.22 12.10
C HIS A 56 -32.88 2.35 10.59
N GLY A 57 -32.02 1.53 10.01
CA GLY A 57 -31.69 1.55 8.57
C GLY A 57 -32.37 0.43 7.77
N TYR A 58 -32.42 -0.77 8.32
CA TYR A 58 -33.02 -1.93 7.69
C TYR A 58 -34.52 -1.70 7.37
N PRO A 59 -35.04 -2.19 6.22
CA PRO A 59 -34.38 -3.03 5.20
C PRO A 59 -33.68 -2.24 4.08
N PHE A 60 -33.36 -0.96 4.29
CA PHE A 60 -32.56 -0.21 3.32
C PHE A 60 -31.08 -0.53 3.51
N ASP A 61 -30.25 -0.06 2.58
CA ASP A 61 -28.85 -0.47 2.49
C ASP A 61 -27.98 0.06 3.63
N GLU A 62 -28.32 1.24 4.18
CA GLU A 62 -27.54 1.98 5.16
C GLU A 62 -28.42 2.75 6.16
N VAL A 63 -27.80 3.34 7.17
CA VAL A 63 -28.45 4.18 8.18
C VAL A 63 -27.80 5.57 8.24
N ARG A 64 -28.60 6.59 8.52
CA ARG A 64 -28.14 7.92 8.94
C ARG A 64 -28.03 7.93 10.47
N PRO A 65 -26.82 7.83 11.02
CA PRO A 65 -26.57 7.43 12.40
C PRO A 65 -26.85 8.55 13.43
N ILE A 66 -27.00 9.81 13.00
CA ILE A 66 -27.35 10.97 13.84
C ILE A 66 -28.86 11.19 13.82
N SER A 67 -29.45 11.27 12.62
CA SER A 67 -30.90 11.47 12.47
C SER A 67 -31.72 10.20 12.76
N CYS A 68 -31.07 9.03 12.84
CA CYS A 68 -31.68 7.73 13.13
C CYS A 68 -32.75 7.33 12.11
N VAL A 69 -32.52 7.64 10.83
CA VAL A 69 -33.41 7.26 9.72
C VAL A 69 -32.65 6.42 8.70
N PRO A 70 -33.35 5.65 7.85
CA PRO A 70 -32.68 4.93 6.78
C PRO A 70 -32.04 5.88 5.78
N ASN A 71 -30.83 5.54 5.32
CA ASN A 71 -30.25 6.15 4.12
C ASN A 71 -30.73 5.35 2.91
N LYS A 72 -31.30 6.03 1.91
CA LYS A 72 -32.03 5.38 0.82
C LYS A 72 -31.52 5.87 -0.52
N ARG A 73 -31.64 4.99 -1.51
CA ARG A 73 -31.51 5.33 -2.92
C ARG A 73 -32.39 6.53 -3.29
N ASN A 74 -31.85 7.42 -4.11
CA ASN A 74 -32.58 8.52 -4.73
C ASN A 74 -33.21 8.05 -6.04
N PHE A 75 -34.48 7.66 -5.98
CA PHE A 75 -35.24 7.22 -7.15
C PHE A 75 -35.67 8.37 -8.07
N GLN A 76 -35.61 9.61 -7.58
CA GLN A 76 -36.05 10.79 -8.33
C GLN A 76 -34.97 11.30 -9.28
N ASP A 77 -33.70 11.11 -8.93
CA ASP A 77 -32.57 11.57 -9.71
C ASP A 77 -31.60 10.41 -10.01
N PRO A 78 -31.60 9.86 -11.24
CA PRO A 78 -30.65 8.82 -11.63
C PRO A 78 -29.19 9.30 -11.66
N TYR A 79 -28.94 10.63 -11.68
CA TYR A 79 -27.60 11.22 -11.71
C TYR A 79 -26.99 11.46 -10.33
N ASP A 80 -27.71 11.17 -9.24
CA ASP A 80 -27.17 11.14 -7.87
C ASP A 80 -26.28 9.91 -7.67
N ILE A 81 -25.19 9.84 -8.43
CA ILE A 81 -24.27 8.68 -8.47
C ILE A 81 -23.64 8.41 -7.10
N SER A 82 -23.33 9.46 -6.34
CA SER A 82 -22.77 9.36 -4.98
C SER A 82 -23.65 8.57 -4.01
N THR A 83 -24.97 8.60 -4.22
CA THR A 83 -25.95 7.86 -3.43
C THR A 83 -26.34 6.56 -4.12
N ASN A 84 -26.61 6.59 -5.42
CA ASN A 84 -27.24 5.50 -6.15
C ASN A 84 -26.29 4.36 -6.52
N ASP A 85 -24.98 4.59 -6.57
CA ASP A 85 -24.02 3.56 -7.01
C ASP A 85 -23.92 2.40 -6.00
N VAL A 86 -24.01 2.72 -4.72
CA VAL A 86 -23.94 1.75 -3.60
C VAL A 86 -25.33 1.30 -3.13
N LEU A 87 -26.34 2.18 -3.18
CA LEU A 87 -27.67 1.91 -2.62
C LEU A 87 -28.62 1.30 -3.68
N GLY A 88 -28.65 -0.03 -3.74
CA GLY A 88 -29.50 -0.82 -4.64
C GLY A 88 -30.76 -1.42 -4.01
N ASN A 89 -31.08 -1.06 -2.76
CA ASN A 89 -32.22 -1.56 -1.98
C ASN A 89 -32.17 -3.09 -1.77
N PHE A 90 -30.99 -3.59 -1.39
CA PHE A 90 -30.67 -5.01 -1.18
C PHE A 90 -29.92 -5.27 0.14
N THR A 91 -30.09 -4.38 1.13
CA THR A 91 -29.50 -4.46 2.47
C THR A 91 -27.98 -4.61 2.48
N THR A 92 -27.26 -3.72 1.78
CA THR A 92 -25.78 -3.74 1.70
C THR A 92 -25.09 -3.95 3.05
N THR A 93 -25.44 -3.14 4.06
CA THR A 93 -24.83 -3.24 5.40
C THR A 93 -25.04 -4.61 6.05
N LEU A 94 -26.17 -5.28 5.80
CA LEU A 94 -26.41 -6.64 6.29
C LEU A 94 -25.42 -7.63 5.68
N ILE A 95 -25.25 -7.61 4.34
CA ILE A 95 -24.36 -8.53 3.63
C ILE A 95 -22.90 -8.30 4.03
N ASP A 96 -22.42 -7.05 4.00
CA ASP A 96 -21.03 -6.73 4.29
C ASP A 96 -20.62 -7.18 5.71
N SER A 97 -21.55 -7.02 6.65
CA SER A 97 -21.36 -7.36 8.06
C SER A 97 -21.26 -8.86 8.34
N LEU A 98 -21.81 -9.74 7.48
CA LEU A 98 -21.82 -11.19 7.73
C LEU A 98 -20.43 -11.76 7.95
N THR A 99 -19.47 -11.32 7.12
CA THR A 99 -18.10 -11.80 7.20
C THR A 99 -17.38 -11.30 8.45
N THR A 100 -17.73 -10.12 8.98
CA THR A 100 -17.21 -9.64 10.27
C THR A 100 -17.76 -10.48 11.42
N ILE A 101 -19.05 -10.85 11.40
CA ILE A 101 -19.67 -11.77 12.37
C ILE A 101 -18.96 -13.12 12.35
N ALA A 102 -18.67 -13.64 11.16
CA ALA A 102 -17.91 -14.88 10.98
C ALA A 102 -16.49 -14.78 11.56
N VAL A 103 -15.77 -13.68 11.31
CA VAL A 103 -14.42 -13.42 11.85
C VAL A 103 -14.41 -13.36 13.38
N MET A 104 -15.46 -12.81 14.00
CA MET A 104 -15.62 -12.79 15.45
C MET A 104 -15.96 -14.16 16.05
N GLY A 105 -16.37 -15.12 15.22
CA GLY A 105 -16.69 -16.49 15.61
C GLY A 105 -18.07 -16.63 16.28
N ASP A 106 -19.01 -15.73 15.97
CA ASP A 106 -20.36 -15.76 16.54
C ASP A 106 -21.30 -16.59 15.65
N VAL A 107 -21.43 -17.87 16.00
CA VAL A 107 -22.17 -18.86 15.19
C VAL A 107 -23.65 -18.54 15.10
N ASP A 108 -24.27 -18.16 16.23
CA ASP A 108 -25.71 -17.91 16.31
C ASP A 108 -26.08 -16.66 15.50
N LYS A 109 -25.32 -15.57 15.66
CA LYS A 109 -25.53 -14.35 14.88
C LYS A 109 -25.22 -14.51 13.41
N PHE A 110 -24.23 -15.35 13.07
CA PHE A 110 -23.93 -15.66 11.69
C PHE A 110 -25.10 -16.40 11.04
N LEU A 111 -25.62 -17.45 11.67
CA LEU A 111 -26.80 -18.17 11.17
C LEU A 111 -28.04 -17.25 11.05
N GLU A 112 -28.30 -16.40 12.05
CA GLU A 112 -29.39 -15.41 12.01
C GLU A 112 -29.26 -14.48 10.79
N GLY A 113 -28.06 -13.95 10.54
CA GLY A 113 -27.80 -13.08 9.40
C GLY A 113 -27.93 -13.79 8.04
N VAL A 114 -27.43 -15.02 7.94
CA VAL A 114 -27.55 -15.86 6.72
C VAL A 114 -29.02 -16.09 6.38
N GLU A 115 -29.84 -16.48 7.35
CA GLU A 115 -31.28 -16.70 7.15
C GLU A 115 -32.03 -15.39 6.85
N LEU A 116 -31.62 -14.28 7.46
CA LEU A 116 -32.20 -12.98 7.18
C LEU A 116 -31.95 -12.55 5.72
N VAL A 117 -30.73 -12.75 5.20
CA VAL A 117 -30.40 -12.52 3.79
C VAL A 117 -31.28 -13.37 2.87
N ASN A 118 -31.50 -14.65 3.22
CA ASN A 118 -32.36 -15.53 2.43
C ASN A 118 -33.80 -15.02 2.34
N LYS A 119 -34.32 -14.55 3.47
CA LYS A 119 -35.70 -14.07 3.62
C LYS A 119 -35.96 -12.74 2.90
N VAL A 120 -35.01 -11.82 2.92
CA VAL A 120 -35.24 -10.41 2.53
C VAL A 120 -34.90 -10.15 1.08
N ILE A 121 -33.85 -10.77 0.57
CA ILE A 121 -33.34 -10.48 -0.78
C ILE A 121 -33.96 -11.47 -1.78
N PRO A 122 -34.56 -11.00 -2.88
CA PRO A 122 -35.10 -11.89 -3.92
C PRO A 122 -34.05 -12.88 -4.40
N ALA A 123 -34.43 -14.15 -4.56
CA ALA A 123 -33.51 -15.22 -4.96
C ALA A 123 -32.80 -14.96 -6.30
N ASP A 124 -33.46 -14.22 -7.18
CA ASP A 124 -32.96 -13.93 -8.51
C ASP A 124 -32.43 -12.50 -8.67
N PHE A 125 -32.49 -11.61 -7.66
CA PHE A 125 -32.12 -10.19 -7.76
C PHE A 125 -32.84 -9.39 -8.87
N SER A 126 -34.09 -9.72 -9.23
CA SER A 126 -34.88 -8.97 -10.23
C SER A 126 -35.37 -7.60 -9.73
N LEU A 127 -34.45 -6.74 -9.30
CA LEU A 127 -34.75 -5.40 -8.79
C LEU A 127 -34.63 -4.39 -9.94
N ASN A 128 -35.66 -3.57 -10.15
CA ASN A 128 -35.59 -2.50 -11.16
C ASN A 128 -34.83 -1.28 -10.62
N VAL A 129 -33.51 -1.44 -10.48
CA VAL A 129 -32.58 -0.45 -9.95
C VAL A 129 -31.30 -0.46 -10.78
N THR A 130 -30.74 0.72 -11.05
CA THR A 130 -29.45 0.89 -11.72
C THR A 130 -28.34 0.98 -10.68
N VAL A 131 -27.39 0.08 -10.73
CA VAL A 131 -26.30 -0.03 -9.74
C VAL A 131 -24.95 0.07 -10.42
N GLN A 132 -23.92 0.44 -9.66
CA GLN A 132 -22.55 0.37 -10.15
C GLN A 132 -22.05 -1.06 -10.08
N VAL A 133 -21.48 -1.55 -11.18
CA VAL A 133 -21.00 -2.93 -11.34
C VAL A 133 -19.90 -3.24 -10.33
N PHE A 134 -18.96 -2.31 -10.15
CA PHE A 134 -17.86 -2.40 -9.20
C PHE A 134 -18.35 -2.55 -7.76
N GLU A 135 -19.09 -1.55 -7.25
CA GLU A 135 -19.60 -1.52 -5.87
C GLU A 135 -20.45 -2.76 -5.54
N THR A 136 -21.32 -3.16 -6.48
CA THR A 136 -22.18 -4.34 -6.29
C THR A 136 -21.36 -5.63 -6.24
N THR A 137 -20.25 -5.70 -6.98
CA THR A 137 -19.38 -6.88 -7.01
C THR A 137 -18.57 -7.00 -5.72
N ILE A 138 -17.84 -5.95 -5.34
CA ILE A 138 -16.91 -6.01 -4.20
C ILE A 138 -17.62 -6.09 -2.84
N ARG A 139 -18.86 -5.58 -2.75
CA ARG A 139 -19.69 -5.66 -1.53
C ARG A 139 -20.54 -6.92 -1.52
N LEU A 140 -21.48 -7.02 -2.47
CA LEU A 140 -22.51 -8.07 -2.39
C LEU A 140 -22.04 -9.42 -2.90
N VAL A 141 -21.46 -9.47 -4.12
CA VAL A 141 -21.01 -10.75 -4.68
C VAL A 141 -19.92 -11.34 -3.79
N ALA A 142 -18.93 -10.52 -3.41
CA ALA A 142 -17.87 -10.93 -2.50
C ALA A 142 -18.40 -11.29 -1.10
N GLY A 143 -19.29 -10.49 -0.50
CA GLY A 143 -19.84 -10.74 0.83
C GLY A 143 -20.67 -12.03 0.91
N LEU A 144 -21.57 -12.27 -0.07
CA LEU A 144 -22.34 -13.50 -0.18
C LEU A 144 -21.43 -14.72 -0.39
N MET A 145 -20.43 -14.58 -1.26
CA MET A 145 -19.48 -15.64 -1.56
C MET A 145 -18.57 -15.98 -0.37
N SER A 146 -18.03 -14.98 0.31
CA SER A 146 -17.18 -15.17 1.49
C SER A 146 -17.97 -15.76 2.66
N ALA A 147 -19.20 -15.29 2.90
CA ALA A 147 -20.09 -15.90 3.88
C ALA A 147 -20.43 -17.36 3.52
N HIS A 148 -20.63 -17.69 2.23
CA HIS A 148 -20.76 -19.07 1.80
C HIS A 148 -19.53 -19.92 2.16
N LEU A 149 -18.31 -19.43 1.88
CA LEU A 149 -17.06 -20.13 2.22
C LEU A 149 -17.00 -20.47 3.72
N TYR A 150 -17.34 -19.50 4.59
CA TYR A 150 -17.42 -19.71 6.03
C TYR A 150 -18.46 -20.76 6.43
N ALA A 151 -19.64 -20.74 5.80
CA ALA A 151 -20.74 -21.63 6.13
C ALA A 151 -20.45 -23.10 5.76
N VAL A 152 -19.63 -23.36 4.72
CA VAL A 152 -19.37 -24.71 4.19
C VAL A 152 -18.02 -25.32 4.57
N ASP A 153 -17.08 -24.53 5.08
CA ASP A 153 -15.75 -25.03 5.42
C ASP A 153 -15.70 -25.53 6.88
N PRO A 154 -15.55 -26.86 7.13
CA PRO A 154 -15.55 -27.43 8.48
C PRO A 154 -14.35 -27.02 9.33
N THR A 155 -13.37 -26.33 8.76
CA THR A 155 -12.23 -25.78 9.52
C THR A 155 -12.53 -24.43 10.17
N LYS A 156 -13.65 -23.79 9.80
CA LYS A 156 -14.02 -22.45 10.26
C LYS A 156 -14.91 -22.52 11.49
N LYS A 157 -14.75 -21.56 12.40
CA LYS A 157 -15.54 -21.49 13.66
C LYS A 157 -17.05 -21.44 13.45
N VAL A 158 -17.51 -20.82 12.37
CA VAL A 158 -18.94 -20.61 12.06
C VAL A 158 -19.48 -21.56 10.99
N TYR A 159 -18.84 -22.72 10.81
CA TYR A 159 -19.34 -23.77 9.92
C TYR A 159 -20.77 -24.19 10.28
N LEU A 160 -21.69 -24.14 9.30
CA LEU A 160 -23.12 -24.39 9.51
C LEU A 160 -23.55 -25.82 9.14
N GLY A 161 -22.76 -26.54 8.35
CA GLY A 161 -23.05 -27.92 7.94
C GLY A 161 -24.44 -28.07 7.32
N SER A 162 -25.24 -29.01 7.83
CA SER A 162 -26.57 -29.32 7.28
C SER A 162 -27.63 -28.24 7.51
N GLN A 163 -27.35 -27.21 8.30
CA GLN A 163 -28.27 -26.08 8.51
C GLN A 163 -28.25 -25.08 7.34
N TYR A 164 -27.28 -25.20 6.44
CA TYR A 164 -27.10 -24.32 5.30
C TYR A 164 -27.19 -25.10 3.98
N ASP A 165 -28.03 -24.64 3.06
CA ASP A 165 -28.34 -25.32 1.79
C ASP A 165 -27.60 -24.74 0.58
N GLY A 166 -26.70 -23.77 0.77
CA GLY A 166 -25.95 -23.14 -0.31
C GLY A 166 -26.59 -21.89 -0.93
N HIS A 167 -27.72 -21.40 -0.40
CA HIS A 167 -28.47 -20.29 -1.02
C HIS A 167 -27.65 -19.00 -1.22
N LEU A 168 -26.67 -18.68 -0.36
CA LEU A 168 -25.82 -17.49 -0.55
C LEU A 168 -24.98 -17.57 -1.84
N LEU A 169 -24.39 -18.73 -2.15
CA LEU A 169 -23.65 -18.90 -3.41
C LEU A 169 -24.59 -18.84 -4.62
N ALA A 170 -25.79 -19.43 -4.50
CA ALA A 170 -26.80 -19.34 -5.56
C ALA A 170 -27.20 -17.88 -5.84
N LYS A 171 -27.40 -17.09 -4.77
CA LYS A 171 -27.66 -15.64 -4.84
C LYS A 171 -26.48 -14.87 -5.45
N ALA A 172 -25.26 -15.14 -5.03
CA ALA A 172 -24.05 -14.51 -5.59
C ALA A 172 -23.94 -14.78 -7.10
N LYS A 173 -24.17 -16.03 -7.54
CA LYS A 173 -24.20 -16.39 -8.96
C LYS A 173 -25.28 -15.62 -9.73
N LYS A 174 -26.50 -15.54 -9.18
CA LYS A 174 -27.62 -14.82 -9.81
C LYS A 174 -27.36 -13.32 -9.93
N LEU A 175 -26.76 -12.71 -8.92
CA LEU A 175 -26.36 -11.31 -8.99
C LEU A 175 -25.27 -11.10 -10.05
N ALA A 176 -24.23 -11.94 -10.07
CA ALA A 176 -23.19 -11.86 -11.10
C ALA A 176 -23.75 -12.03 -12.52
N ASP A 177 -24.70 -12.95 -12.73
CA ASP A 177 -25.41 -13.11 -14.02
C ASP A 177 -26.10 -11.81 -14.47
N ARG A 178 -26.62 -11.00 -13.54
CA ARG A 178 -27.26 -9.70 -13.83
C ARG A 178 -26.28 -8.56 -14.07
N LEU A 179 -25.02 -8.74 -13.66
CA LEU A 179 -23.95 -7.77 -13.92
C LEU A 179 -23.25 -8.01 -15.26
N LEU A 180 -23.31 -9.23 -15.79
CA LEU A 180 -22.68 -9.58 -17.08
C LEU A 180 -23.11 -8.73 -18.29
N PRO A 181 -24.35 -8.20 -18.41
CA PRO A 181 -24.70 -7.29 -19.51
C PRO A 181 -23.75 -6.09 -19.66
N ALA A 182 -23.11 -5.64 -18.56
CA ALA A 182 -22.15 -4.55 -18.61
C ALA A 182 -20.92 -4.85 -19.49
N TYR A 183 -20.57 -6.12 -19.69
CA TYR A 183 -19.39 -6.57 -20.45
C TYR A 183 -19.66 -6.78 -21.95
N LEU A 184 -20.87 -6.50 -22.43
CA LEU A 184 -21.24 -6.66 -23.84
C LEU A 184 -20.81 -5.47 -24.72
N THR A 185 -19.80 -4.71 -24.30
CA THR A 185 -19.21 -3.60 -25.09
C THR A 185 -18.38 -4.12 -26.26
N GLU A 186 -18.07 -3.21 -27.19
CA GLU A 186 -17.24 -3.46 -28.38
C GLU A 186 -15.79 -3.83 -28.03
N THR A 187 -15.33 -3.46 -26.83
CA THR A 187 -13.96 -3.69 -26.35
C THR A 187 -13.88 -4.85 -25.35
N GLY A 188 -15.01 -5.20 -24.71
CA GLY A 188 -15.10 -6.13 -23.58
C GLY A 188 -14.78 -5.50 -22.21
N LEU A 189 -14.48 -4.21 -22.14
CA LEU A 189 -14.42 -3.45 -20.90
C LEU A 189 -15.84 -3.20 -20.39
N PRO A 190 -16.15 -3.42 -19.11
CA PRO A 190 -17.50 -3.21 -18.61
C PRO A 190 -17.86 -1.72 -18.60
N VAL A 191 -19.10 -1.39 -18.96
CA VAL A 191 -19.69 -0.10 -18.58
C VAL A 191 -19.82 -0.01 -17.05
N PRO A 192 -19.75 1.18 -16.44
CA PRO A 192 -19.72 1.33 -14.99
C PRO A 192 -21.03 0.89 -14.31
N ARG A 193 -22.17 0.95 -15.01
CA ARG A 193 -23.51 0.76 -14.43
C ARG A 193 -24.40 -0.14 -15.25
N VAL A 194 -25.31 -0.82 -14.57
CA VAL A 194 -26.30 -1.74 -15.16
C VAL A 194 -27.58 -1.73 -14.33
N ASN A 195 -28.74 -1.87 -14.97
CA ASN A 195 -30.00 -2.12 -14.29
C ASN A 195 -30.14 -3.61 -13.99
N LEU A 196 -30.37 -3.98 -12.73
CA LEU A 196 -30.43 -5.39 -12.33
C LEU A 196 -31.59 -6.14 -13.01
N ALA A 197 -32.74 -5.51 -13.25
CA ALA A 197 -33.87 -6.15 -13.92
C ALA A 197 -33.71 -6.17 -15.45
N ASN A 198 -33.27 -5.06 -16.04
CA ASN A 198 -33.38 -4.79 -17.48
C ASN A 198 -32.03 -4.71 -18.22
N GLY A 199 -30.91 -4.99 -17.56
CA GLY A 199 -29.58 -4.87 -18.17
C GLY A 199 -29.25 -3.40 -18.48
N LEU A 200 -28.87 -3.09 -19.72
CA LEU A 200 -28.55 -1.72 -20.13
C LEU A 200 -29.77 -0.91 -20.57
N GLU A 201 -30.93 -1.56 -20.73
CA GLU A 201 -32.15 -0.88 -21.16
C GLU A 201 -32.59 0.17 -20.13
N GLY A 202 -32.75 1.41 -20.59
CA GLY A 202 -33.21 2.52 -19.76
C GLY A 202 -32.15 3.17 -18.86
N VAL A 203 -30.88 2.75 -18.95
CA VAL A 203 -29.78 3.46 -18.28
C VAL A 203 -29.35 4.66 -19.15
N PRO A 204 -29.30 5.89 -18.60
CA PRO A 204 -28.82 7.06 -19.34
C PRO A 204 -27.41 6.85 -19.90
N GLU A 205 -27.19 7.26 -21.15
CA GLU A 205 -25.93 7.05 -21.87
C GLU A 205 -24.74 7.73 -21.17
N GLU A 206 -24.96 8.92 -20.61
CA GLU A 206 -23.93 9.67 -19.87
C GLU A 206 -23.41 8.90 -18.65
N LEU A 207 -24.21 7.99 -18.09
CA LEU A 207 -23.84 7.14 -16.97
C LEU A 207 -23.07 5.89 -17.38
N LEU A 208 -22.88 5.65 -18.68
CA LEU A 208 -22.18 4.50 -19.26
C LEU A 208 -20.81 4.87 -19.87
N GLN A 209 -20.58 6.14 -20.18
CA GLN A 209 -19.45 6.61 -21.00
C GLN A 209 -18.09 6.60 -20.30
N GLU A 210 -18.03 6.78 -18.99
CA GLU A 210 -16.77 6.85 -18.25
C GLU A 210 -16.68 5.72 -17.22
N ASN A 211 -15.66 4.88 -17.34
CA ASN A 211 -15.31 3.91 -16.31
C ASN A 211 -13.85 4.09 -15.88
N ASN A 212 -13.52 3.60 -14.69
CA ASN A 212 -12.17 3.69 -14.15
C ASN A 212 -11.46 2.33 -14.08
N ALA A 213 -10.13 2.37 -13.95
CA ALA A 213 -9.28 1.19 -13.96
C ALA A 213 -9.63 0.20 -12.84
N ALA A 214 -9.88 0.71 -11.63
CA ALA A 214 -10.34 -0.10 -10.50
C ALA A 214 -11.69 -0.77 -10.82
N ALA A 215 -12.69 0.00 -11.21
CA ALA A 215 -14.04 -0.49 -11.47
C ALA A 215 -14.12 -1.48 -12.65
N SER A 216 -13.24 -1.33 -13.65
CA SER A 216 -13.15 -2.22 -14.80
C SER A 216 -12.47 -3.56 -14.48
N ALA A 217 -11.45 -3.54 -13.62
CA ALA A 217 -10.57 -4.68 -13.41
C ALA A 217 -10.83 -5.43 -12.10
N SER A 218 -11.31 -4.76 -11.07
CA SER A 218 -11.52 -5.36 -9.75
C SER A 218 -12.60 -6.44 -9.73
N PRO A 219 -13.64 -6.50 -10.57
CA PRO A 219 -14.48 -7.71 -10.59
C PRO A 219 -13.72 -9.04 -10.85
N MET A 220 -12.46 -9.00 -11.32
CA MET A 220 -11.62 -10.16 -11.60
C MET A 220 -11.44 -11.13 -10.43
N LEU A 221 -11.26 -10.67 -9.19
CA LEU A 221 -11.04 -11.58 -8.04
C LEU A 221 -12.33 -12.33 -7.69
N GLU A 222 -13.45 -11.62 -7.56
CA GLU A 222 -14.74 -12.21 -7.21
C GLU A 222 -15.25 -13.12 -8.32
N PHE A 223 -15.18 -12.68 -9.58
CA PHE A 223 -15.70 -13.46 -10.71
C PHE A 223 -14.86 -14.71 -10.95
N THR A 224 -13.53 -14.63 -10.79
CA THR A 224 -12.67 -15.81 -10.85
C THR A 224 -12.98 -16.78 -9.72
N MET A 225 -13.13 -16.29 -8.48
CA MET A 225 -13.47 -17.13 -7.33
C MET A 225 -14.87 -17.74 -7.49
N LEU A 226 -15.82 -17.01 -8.06
CA LEU A 226 -17.17 -17.51 -8.37
C LEU A 226 -17.13 -18.66 -9.38
N SER A 227 -16.26 -18.61 -10.40
CA SER A 227 -16.03 -19.76 -11.30
C SER A 227 -15.52 -20.99 -10.54
N TYR A 228 -14.58 -20.83 -9.61
CA TYR A 228 -14.09 -21.94 -8.78
C TYR A 228 -15.19 -22.59 -7.94
N LEU A 229 -16.17 -21.79 -7.47
CA LEU A 229 -17.25 -22.27 -6.59
C LEU A 229 -18.46 -22.82 -7.35
N THR A 230 -18.78 -22.24 -8.50
CA THR A 230 -19.97 -22.61 -9.29
C THR A 230 -19.66 -23.54 -10.46
N PHE A 231 -18.38 -23.72 -10.77
CA PHE A 231 -17.87 -24.45 -11.93
C PHE A 231 -18.22 -23.81 -13.29
N ASP A 232 -18.84 -22.62 -13.30
CA ASP A 232 -19.17 -21.87 -14.51
C ASP A 232 -17.97 -21.01 -14.92
N GLU A 233 -17.30 -21.40 -16.00
CA GLU A 233 -16.05 -20.81 -16.46
C GLU A 233 -16.18 -19.37 -16.94
N LYS A 234 -17.40 -18.94 -17.31
CA LYS A 234 -17.61 -17.66 -18.00
C LYS A 234 -17.18 -16.46 -17.17
N TYR A 235 -17.41 -16.47 -15.86
CA TYR A 235 -17.08 -15.34 -14.99
C TYR A 235 -15.58 -15.08 -14.98
N ARG A 236 -14.76 -16.11 -14.76
CA ARG A 236 -13.30 -16.04 -14.84
C ARG A 236 -12.83 -15.54 -16.20
N LEU A 237 -13.34 -16.11 -17.29
CA LEU A 237 -12.87 -15.76 -18.64
C LEU A 237 -13.17 -14.31 -19.00
N ILE A 238 -14.39 -13.84 -18.72
CA ILE A 238 -14.84 -12.48 -19.01
C ILE A 238 -14.07 -11.47 -18.16
N ALA A 239 -13.99 -11.71 -16.84
CA ALA A 239 -13.32 -10.77 -15.95
C ALA A 239 -11.79 -10.77 -16.14
N ARG A 240 -11.17 -11.92 -16.44
CA ARG A 240 -9.74 -12.00 -16.82
C ARG A 240 -9.48 -11.21 -18.10
N TYR A 241 -10.35 -11.33 -19.11
CA TYR A 241 -10.21 -10.57 -20.34
C TYR A 241 -10.33 -9.06 -20.07
N ALA A 242 -11.34 -8.62 -19.31
CA ALA A 242 -11.50 -7.21 -18.94
C ALA A 242 -10.31 -6.66 -18.14
N PHE A 243 -9.76 -7.43 -17.19
CA PHE A 243 -8.54 -7.08 -16.45
C PHE A 243 -7.34 -6.89 -17.41
N ASN A 244 -7.09 -7.86 -18.28
CA ASN A 244 -5.98 -7.80 -19.25
C ASN A 244 -6.17 -6.65 -20.25
N LYS A 245 -7.41 -6.42 -20.69
CA LYS A 245 -7.76 -5.33 -21.59
C LYS A 245 -7.54 -3.97 -20.92
N THR A 246 -7.93 -3.83 -19.65
CA THR A 246 -7.63 -2.64 -18.84
C THR A 246 -6.11 -2.44 -18.76
N TRP A 247 -5.33 -3.49 -18.42
CA TRP A 247 -3.87 -3.42 -18.36
C TRP A 247 -3.22 -3.07 -19.71
N SER A 248 -3.88 -3.37 -20.84
CA SER A 248 -3.38 -3.00 -22.17
C SER A 248 -3.44 -1.51 -22.46
N LEU A 249 -4.20 -0.72 -21.68
CA LEU A 249 -4.31 0.74 -21.80
C LEU A 249 -3.12 1.50 -21.18
N ARG A 250 -2.19 0.80 -20.52
CA ARG A 250 -1.01 1.43 -19.93
C ARG A 250 -0.15 2.10 -21.00
N SER A 251 0.54 3.16 -20.61
CA SER A 251 1.52 3.84 -21.47
C SER A 251 2.81 3.04 -21.67
N ASP A 252 3.73 3.56 -22.47
CA ASP A 252 5.09 3.05 -22.60
C ASP A 252 5.91 3.13 -21.30
N LEU A 253 5.45 3.92 -20.31
CA LEU A 253 6.02 3.95 -18.96
C LEU A 253 5.47 2.82 -18.07
N ASN A 254 4.61 1.95 -18.62
CA ASN A 254 3.80 0.97 -17.89
C ASN A 254 2.89 1.59 -16.81
N LEU A 255 2.56 2.88 -16.96
CA LEU A 255 1.62 3.57 -16.08
C LEU A 255 0.21 3.47 -16.66
N LEU A 256 -0.72 2.96 -15.87
CA LEU A 256 -2.12 2.77 -16.27
C LEU A 256 -2.95 4.03 -15.99
N PRO A 257 -3.74 4.56 -16.96
CA PRO A 257 -4.62 5.70 -16.71
C PRO A 257 -5.76 5.34 -15.76
N MET A 258 -6.16 6.30 -14.93
CA MET A 258 -7.25 6.13 -13.98
C MET A 258 -8.61 5.95 -14.65
N SER A 259 -8.89 6.61 -15.77
CA SER A 259 -10.23 6.66 -16.38
C SER A 259 -10.20 6.63 -17.90
N PHE A 260 -11.18 5.94 -18.50
CA PHE A 260 -11.31 5.73 -19.93
C PHE A 260 -12.76 5.43 -20.34
N ASN A 261 -13.03 5.55 -21.63
CA ASN A 261 -14.31 5.15 -22.21
C ASN A 261 -14.32 3.64 -22.48
N PRO A 262 -15.28 2.87 -21.92
CA PRO A 262 -15.32 1.42 -22.09
C PRO A 262 -15.73 0.98 -23.50
N HIS A 263 -16.31 1.85 -24.33
CA HIS A 263 -16.69 1.55 -25.71
C HIS A 263 -15.57 1.89 -26.71
N THR A 264 -14.78 2.93 -26.45
CA THR A 264 -13.79 3.44 -27.42
C THR A 264 -12.33 3.27 -26.99
N GLU A 265 -12.08 2.97 -25.71
CA GLU A 265 -10.73 2.93 -25.09
C GLU A 265 -10.09 4.33 -24.95
N ASP A 266 -10.82 5.40 -25.26
CA ASP A 266 -10.32 6.77 -25.14
C ASP A 266 -10.06 7.14 -23.67
N VAL A 267 -8.83 7.55 -23.37
CA VAL A 267 -8.43 8.00 -22.03
C VAL A 267 -8.93 9.42 -21.80
N TYR A 268 -9.75 9.62 -20.76
CA TYR A 268 -10.31 10.94 -20.43
C TYR A 268 -9.28 11.88 -19.78
N HIS A 269 -8.54 11.37 -18.79
CA HIS A 269 -7.48 12.11 -18.13
C HIS A 269 -6.26 11.20 -17.97
N PRO A 270 -5.09 11.55 -18.56
CA PRO A 270 -3.87 10.76 -18.47
C PRO A 270 -3.18 10.89 -17.11
N MET A 271 -3.94 10.77 -16.01
CA MET A 271 -3.44 10.77 -14.63
C MET A 271 -3.39 9.34 -14.10
N THR A 272 -2.38 9.04 -13.31
CA THR A 272 -2.22 7.79 -12.57
C THR A 272 -1.61 8.05 -11.19
N GLY A 273 -1.59 7.04 -10.34
CA GLY A 273 -1.16 7.09 -8.96
C GLY A 273 -1.55 5.78 -8.27
N VAL A 274 -1.70 5.82 -6.95
CA VAL A 274 -2.20 4.68 -6.15
C VAL A 274 -3.50 5.02 -5.41
N GLY A 275 -4.12 6.15 -5.74
CA GLY A 275 -5.35 6.60 -5.09
C GLY A 275 -6.63 6.08 -5.74
N ALA A 276 -7.73 6.77 -5.45
CA ALA A 276 -9.05 6.46 -5.97
C ALA A 276 -9.06 6.31 -7.51
N SER A 277 -9.91 5.42 -8.02
CA SER A 277 -10.09 5.10 -9.46
C SER A 277 -9.10 4.11 -10.06
N ILE A 278 -8.04 3.73 -9.33
CA ILE A 278 -7.03 2.78 -9.81
C ILE A 278 -6.51 1.84 -8.72
N ASP A 279 -6.52 2.26 -7.45
CA ASP A 279 -6.21 1.47 -6.26
C ASP A 279 -6.34 -0.06 -6.42
N SER A 280 -7.56 -0.56 -6.52
CA SER A 280 -7.89 -1.98 -6.47
C SER A 280 -7.50 -2.76 -7.74
N PHE A 281 -7.13 -2.07 -8.84
CA PHE A 281 -6.46 -2.73 -9.97
C PHE A 281 -5.16 -3.39 -9.50
N TYR A 282 -4.31 -2.63 -8.80
CA TYR A 282 -3.03 -3.13 -8.30
C TYR A 282 -3.22 -4.18 -7.23
N GLU A 283 -4.20 -3.97 -6.36
CA GLU A 283 -4.57 -4.95 -5.36
C GLU A 283 -4.90 -6.29 -6.00
N TYR A 284 -5.68 -6.30 -7.07
CA TYR A 284 -6.20 -7.53 -7.64
C TYR A 284 -5.16 -8.22 -8.52
N ALA A 285 -4.16 -7.48 -9.00
CA ALA A 285 -2.92 -8.04 -9.53
C ALA A 285 -2.23 -8.93 -8.48
N ILE A 286 -1.80 -8.36 -7.35
CA ILE A 286 -1.04 -9.13 -6.35
C ILE A 286 -1.91 -10.12 -5.57
N LYS A 287 -3.09 -9.71 -5.08
CA LYS A 287 -4.00 -10.58 -4.32
C LYS A 287 -4.51 -11.75 -5.17
N GLY A 288 -4.82 -11.50 -6.44
CA GLY A 288 -5.20 -12.54 -7.38
C GLY A 288 -4.05 -13.51 -7.69
N SER A 289 -2.82 -13.00 -7.84
CA SER A 289 -1.64 -13.86 -8.05
C SER A 289 -1.43 -14.84 -6.89
N ILE A 290 -1.63 -14.38 -5.65
CA ILE A 290 -1.51 -15.20 -4.43
C ILE A 290 -2.67 -16.20 -4.34
N LEU A 291 -3.92 -15.73 -4.44
CA LEU A 291 -5.10 -16.57 -4.24
C LEU A 291 -5.18 -17.69 -5.29
N PHE A 292 -4.95 -17.35 -6.56
CA PHE A 292 -5.11 -18.27 -7.68
C PHE A 292 -3.84 -19.01 -8.08
N ASP A 293 -2.67 -18.59 -7.58
CA ASP A 293 -1.36 -19.08 -8.02
C ASP A 293 -1.13 -18.75 -9.51
N ASP A 294 -1.26 -17.47 -9.84
CA ASP A 294 -1.28 -16.94 -11.21
C ASP A 294 -0.06 -16.03 -11.48
N SER A 295 0.87 -16.53 -12.29
CA SER A 295 2.12 -15.84 -12.62
C SER A 295 1.92 -14.61 -13.51
N ASP A 296 0.88 -14.59 -14.34
CA ASP A 296 0.62 -13.46 -15.25
C ASP A 296 0.17 -12.26 -14.43
N LEU A 297 -0.72 -12.48 -13.46
CA LEU A 297 -1.12 -11.45 -12.50
C LEU A 297 0.06 -10.94 -11.66
N HIS A 298 0.96 -11.83 -11.24
CA HIS A 298 2.18 -11.41 -10.54
C HIS A 298 3.05 -10.53 -11.44
N SER A 299 3.24 -10.91 -12.72
CA SER A 299 3.99 -10.09 -13.68
C SER A 299 3.37 -8.72 -13.90
N VAL A 300 2.03 -8.61 -13.90
CA VAL A 300 1.33 -7.31 -13.97
C VAL A 300 1.65 -6.47 -12.74
N TRP A 301 1.57 -7.05 -11.54
CA TRP A 301 1.94 -6.36 -10.30
C TRP A 301 3.39 -5.87 -10.33
N GLU A 302 4.36 -6.74 -10.64
CA GLU A 302 5.78 -6.39 -10.63
C GLU A 302 6.08 -5.26 -11.62
N THR A 303 5.49 -5.32 -12.82
CA THR A 303 5.66 -4.28 -13.85
C THR A 303 5.06 -2.94 -13.38
N ALA A 304 3.85 -2.98 -12.83
CA ALA A 304 3.16 -1.79 -12.33
C ALA A 304 3.85 -1.18 -11.11
N TYR A 305 4.22 -1.99 -10.12
CA TYR A 305 4.90 -1.55 -8.91
C TYR A 305 6.26 -0.94 -9.22
N TYR A 306 7.00 -1.52 -10.18
CA TYR A 306 8.23 -0.92 -10.67
C TYR A 306 7.98 0.45 -11.30
N ALA A 307 7.04 0.55 -12.24
CA ALA A 307 6.70 1.83 -12.87
C ALA A 307 6.28 2.90 -11.85
N LEU A 308 5.45 2.54 -10.87
CA LEU A 308 5.07 3.43 -9.77
C LEU A 308 6.28 3.83 -8.92
N SER A 309 7.19 2.90 -8.63
CA SER A 309 8.42 3.15 -7.87
C SER A 309 9.36 4.14 -8.57
N VAL A 310 9.41 4.09 -9.90
CA VAL A 310 10.19 5.04 -10.71
C VAL A 310 9.47 6.38 -10.79
N TYR A 311 8.23 6.43 -11.26
CA TYR A 311 7.61 7.70 -11.67
C TYR A 311 6.74 8.36 -10.61
N SER A 312 6.08 7.59 -9.73
CA SER A 312 5.08 8.12 -8.78
C SER A 312 5.60 8.19 -7.33
N LYS A 313 6.48 7.28 -6.93
CA LYS A 313 6.93 7.14 -5.54
C LYS A 313 7.64 8.39 -5.03
N SER A 314 7.26 8.81 -3.83
CA SER A 314 8.02 9.71 -2.97
C SER A 314 8.42 8.94 -1.69
N ASP A 315 9.12 9.61 -0.77
CA ASP A 315 9.53 9.01 0.51
C ASP A 315 8.32 8.51 1.32
N TRP A 316 7.27 9.33 1.39
CA TRP A 316 6.19 9.18 2.37
C TRP A 316 4.84 8.79 1.74
N PHE A 317 4.73 8.83 0.41
CA PHE A 317 3.51 8.55 -0.33
C PHE A 317 3.83 8.38 -1.82
N PHE A 318 2.83 8.02 -2.62
CA PHE A 318 2.88 8.01 -4.09
C PHE A 318 2.14 9.24 -4.62
N GLN A 319 2.76 9.94 -5.57
CA GLN A 319 2.23 11.16 -6.19
C GLN A 319 1.35 10.83 -7.40
N ASN A 320 0.41 11.70 -7.70
CA ASN A 320 -0.36 11.60 -8.94
C ASN A 320 0.45 12.15 -10.10
N VAL A 321 0.71 11.30 -11.10
CA VAL A 321 1.59 11.61 -12.22
C VAL A 321 0.93 11.37 -13.58
N HIS A 322 1.50 11.95 -14.62
CA HIS A 322 1.00 11.85 -15.96
C HIS A 322 1.44 10.51 -16.56
N THR A 323 0.52 9.75 -17.15
CA THR A 323 0.81 8.38 -17.60
C THR A 323 1.89 8.32 -18.68
N ALA A 324 1.98 9.31 -19.57
CA ALA A 324 2.95 9.29 -20.67
C ALA A 324 4.30 9.94 -20.33
N THR A 325 4.37 10.81 -19.32
CA THR A 325 5.60 11.58 -19.02
C THR A 325 6.16 11.33 -17.63
N GLY A 326 5.35 10.83 -16.69
CA GLY A 326 5.75 10.66 -15.28
C GLY A 326 5.76 11.98 -14.49
N ASP A 327 5.37 13.11 -15.09
CA ASP A 327 5.33 14.40 -14.41
C ASP A 327 4.20 14.48 -13.39
N ILE A 328 4.42 15.15 -12.26
CA ILE A 328 3.37 15.40 -11.26
C ILE A 328 2.22 16.19 -11.90
N VAL A 329 1.00 15.65 -11.79
CA VAL A 329 -0.22 16.30 -12.31
C VAL A 329 -0.93 17.07 -11.22
N THR A 330 -1.00 16.50 -10.01
CA THR A 330 -1.68 17.13 -8.88
C THR A 330 -0.85 17.06 -7.60
N PRO A 331 -0.89 18.09 -6.76
CA PRO A 331 -0.14 18.12 -5.51
C PRO A 331 -0.93 17.54 -4.32
N TRP A 332 -1.87 16.62 -4.57
CA TRP A 332 -2.65 15.98 -3.52
C TRP A 332 -2.46 14.47 -3.48
N ILE A 333 -2.66 13.89 -2.30
CA ILE A 333 -2.91 12.46 -2.09
C ILE A 333 -4.28 12.30 -1.43
N ASP A 334 -4.94 11.19 -1.70
CA ASP A 334 -6.26 10.88 -1.14
C ASP A 334 -6.20 9.86 -0.01
N SER A 335 -7.25 9.81 0.79
CA SER A 335 -7.38 8.89 1.92
C SER A 335 -7.41 7.42 1.51
N LEU A 336 -7.88 7.08 0.29
CA LEU A 336 -7.93 5.72 -0.22
C LEU A 336 -6.53 5.17 -0.49
N SER A 337 -5.59 6.01 -0.94
CA SER A 337 -4.19 5.62 -1.18
C SER A 337 -3.47 5.02 0.04
N MET A 338 -4.03 5.16 1.24
CA MET A 338 -3.50 4.61 2.49
C MET A 338 -3.58 3.07 2.57
N PHE A 339 -4.21 2.39 1.60
CA PHE A 339 -4.25 0.92 1.51
C PHE A 339 -2.94 0.35 0.97
N PHE A 340 -2.21 1.14 0.18
CA PHE A 340 -1.06 0.68 -0.59
C PHE A 340 0.08 0.06 0.26
N PRO A 341 0.37 0.54 1.49
CA PRO A 341 1.31 -0.14 2.39
C PRO A 341 0.96 -1.62 2.64
N MET A 342 -0.32 -2.00 2.66
CA MET A 342 -0.72 -3.41 2.77
C MET A 342 -0.27 -4.22 1.54
N LEU A 343 -0.34 -3.67 0.32
CA LEU A 343 0.19 -4.35 -0.87
C LEU A 343 1.71 -4.50 -0.81
N GLN A 344 2.41 -3.47 -0.33
CA GLN A 344 3.85 -3.52 -0.12
C GLN A 344 4.23 -4.60 0.91
N VAL A 345 3.41 -4.79 1.96
CA VAL A 345 3.56 -5.90 2.90
C VAL A 345 3.39 -7.26 2.23
N LEU A 346 2.39 -7.43 1.35
CA LEU A 346 2.19 -8.67 0.59
C LEU A 346 3.36 -8.97 -0.37
N HIS A 347 3.92 -7.93 -1.00
CA HIS A 347 5.10 -8.06 -1.87
C HIS A 347 6.40 -8.30 -1.07
N GLY A 348 6.47 -7.83 0.18
CA GLY A 348 7.64 -7.97 1.06
C GLY A 348 8.49 -6.70 1.21
N ASP A 349 8.05 -5.56 0.66
CA ASP A 349 8.70 -4.25 0.83
C ASP A 349 8.24 -3.56 2.13
N ILE A 350 8.55 -4.20 3.27
CA ILE A 350 8.09 -3.78 4.59
C ILE A 350 8.61 -2.37 4.92
N ALA A 351 9.88 -2.09 4.65
CA ALA A 351 10.51 -0.83 5.02
C ALA A 351 9.84 0.38 4.35
N ASP A 352 9.51 0.26 3.06
CA ASP A 352 8.80 1.34 2.37
C ASP A 352 7.36 1.48 2.87
N ALA A 353 6.69 0.36 3.14
CA ALA A 353 5.35 0.35 3.73
C ALA A 353 5.29 1.11 5.08
N GLU A 354 6.32 0.97 5.94
CA GLU A 354 6.39 1.73 7.21
C GLU A 354 6.42 3.24 6.95
N LEU A 355 7.20 3.71 5.98
CA LEU A 355 7.28 5.12 5.61
C LEU A 355 5.92 5.66 5.19
N LYS A 356 5.21 4.91 4.34
CA LYS A 356 3.92 5.35 3.80
C LYS A 356 2.84 5.36 4.88
N ASN A 357 2.82 4.36 5.76
CA ASN A 357 1.89 4.32 6.88
C ASN A 357 2.17 5.41 7.95
N LEU A 358 3.44 5.85 8.10
CA LEU A 358 3.76 7.00 8.95
C LEU A 358 3.13 8.29 8.42
N MET A 359 3.03 8.49 7.10
CA MET A 359 2.30 9.63 6.54
C MET A 359 0.81 9.58 6.93
N SER A 360 0.17 8.41 6.84
CA SER A 360 -1.21 8.18 7.29
C SER A 360 -1.39 8.57 8.76
N LEU A 361 -0.45 8.15 9.62
CA LEU A 361 -0.43 8.52 11.03
C LEU A 361 -0.33 10.03 11.24
N LYS A 362 0.51 10.74 10.49
CA LYS A 362 0.66 12.20 10.63
C LYS A 362 -0.57 12.95 10.15
N LEU A 363 -1.23 12.49 9.08
CA LEU A 363 -2.53 13.02 8.66
C LEU A 363 -3.58 12.81 9.75
N TRP A 364 -3.66 11.60 10.32
CA TRP A 364 -4.57 11.30 11.43
C TRP A 364 -4.30 12.18 12.67
N ASN A 365 -3.04 12.28 13.11
CA ASN A 365 -2.65 13.11 14.26
C ASN A 365 -2.98 14.60 14.02
N THR A 366 -2.98 15.05 12.77
CA THR A 366 -3.23 16.44 12.42
C THR A 366 -4.73 16.75 12.41
N TYR A 367 -5.52 15.91 11.74
CA TYR A 367 -6.92 16.19 11.40
C TYR A 367 -7.93 15.36 12.20
N GLY A 368 -7.47 14.36 12.96
CA GLY A 368 -8.32 13.42 13.69
C GLY A 368 -9.07 12.45 12.78
N GLY A 369 -8.88 12.51 11.48
CA GLY A 369 -9.44 11.65 10.44
C GLY A 369 -8.71 12.06 9.17
N ILE A 370 -8.38 11.12 8.30
CA ILE A 370 -7.58 11.44 7.11
C ILE A 370 -8.50 12.18 6.14
N PRO A 371 -8.22 13.46 5.79
CA PRO A 371 -9.02 14.17 4.79
C PRO A 371 -9.05 13.39 3.49
N GLU A 372 -10.20 13.41 2.82
CA GLU A 372 -10.37 12.73 1.55
C GLU A 372 -9.33 13.16 0.50
N ARG A 373 -8.93 14.44 0.48
CA ARG A 373 -7.75 14.91 -0.27
C ARG A 373 -6.97 15.95 0.50
N TRP A 374 -5.69 15.67 0.74
CA TRP A 374 -4.73 16.60 1.33
C TRP A 374 -3.68 17.04 0.33
N LEU A 375 -3.36 18.32 0.33
CA LEU A 375 -2.35 18.95 -0.52
C LEU A 375 -0.99 18.92 0.18
N PHE A 376 -0.02 18.18 -0.39
CA PHE A 376 1.33 18.13 0.16
C PHE A 376 2.15 19.39 -0.14
N THR A 377 1.74 20.15 -1.15
CA THR A 377 2.29 21.48 -1.45
C THR A 377 1.18 22.41 -1.98
N THR A 378 1.35 23.72 -1.82
CA THR A 378 0.38 24.71 -2.31
C THR A 378 0.72 25.16 -3.74
N LEU A 379 -0.30 25.30 -4.58
CA LEU A 379 -0.13 25.72 -5.99
C LEU A 379 0.21 27.21 -6.13
N TYR A 380 -0.08 28.02 -5.10
CA TYR A 380 0.12 29.46 -5.13
C TYR A 380 1.04 29.89 -3.99
N LYS A 381 2.01 30.76 -4.31
CA LYS A 381 2.84 31.45 -3.32
C LYS A 381 1.99 32.48 -2.55
N LYS A 382 1.12 32.00 -1.67
CA LYS A 382 0.47 32.83 -0.65
C LYS A 382 1.49 33.12 0.46
N GLN A 383 1.52 34.36 0.94
CA GLN A 383 2.37 34.75 2.07
C GLN A 383 1.97 34.05 3.38
N GLN A 384 0.70 33.67 3.52
CA GLN A 384 0.18 32.92 4.66
C GLN A 384 -0.74 31.80 4.16
N VAL A 385 -0.35 30.55 4.40
CA VAL A 385 -1.13 29.34 4.11
C VAL A 385 -2.01 29.02 5.32
N THR A 386 -3.29 28.71 5.08
CA THR A 386 -4.26 28.31 6.12
C THR A 386 -4.70 26.87 5.91
N VAL A 387 -5.37 26.25 6.90
CA VAL A 387 -5.87 24.86 6.79
C VAL A 387 -6.80 24.67 5.58
N ASN A 388 -7.62 25.67 5.26
CA ASN A 388 -8.52 25.64 4.10
C ASN A 388 -7.77 25.60 2.76
N ASP A 389 -6.51 26.04 2.74
CA ASP A 389 -5.67 26.01 1.54
C ASP A 389 -4.98 24.64 1.35
N THR A 390 -5.06 23.73 2.34
CA THR A 390 -4.31 22.46 2.35
C THR A 390 -5.19 21.21 2.28
N VAL A 391 -6.51 21.38 2.37
CA VAL A 391 -7.50 20.29 2.26
C VAL A 391 -8.41 20.59 1.08
N GLN A 392 -8.39 19.72 0.06
CA GLN A 392 -9.21 19.90 -1.14
C GLN A 392 -10.60 19.25 -0.98
N LEU A 393 -10.64 18.06 -0.38
CA LEU A 393 -11.87 17.35 -0.04
C LEU A 393 -11.79 17.01 1.46
N GLU A 394 -12.72 17.58 2.23
CA GLU A 394 -12.61 17.70 3.68
C GLU A 394 -13.23 16.56 4.49
N TRP A 395 -13.99 15.66 3.88
CA TRP A 395 -14.71 14.62 4.61
C TRP A 395 -13.80 13.44 4.97
N TYR A 396 -14.19 12.70 6.01
CA TYR A 396 -13.60 11.43 6.42
C TYR A 396 -14.74 10.48 6.84
N PRO A 397 -15.18 9.56 5.97
CA PRO A 397 -16.35 8.72 6.20
C PRO A 397 -16.01 7.44 6.99
N LEU A 398 -14.96 7.45 7.81
CA LEU A 398 -14.44 6.29 8.56
C LEU A 398 -13.79 5.20 7.69
N ARG A 399 -13.14 5.66 6.61
CA ARG A 399 -12.24 4.92 5.69
C ARG A 399 -11.39 3.82 6.38
N PRO A 400 -11.38 2.58 5.88
CA PRO A 400 -10.68 1.45 6.50
C PRO A 400 -9.18 1.37 6.19
N GLU A 401 -8.70 2.04 5.15
CA GLU A 401 -7.42 1.76 4.49
C GLU A 401 -6.21 1.98 5.42
N PHE A 402 -6.27 3.00 6.29
CA PHE A 402 -5.23 3.22 7.31
C PHE A 402 -5.20 2.10 8.37
N VAL A 403 -6.36 1.58 8.74
CA VAL A 403 -6.47 0.46 9.69
C VAL A 403 -5.99 -0.84 9.02
N GLU A 404 -6.34 -1.07 7.76
CA GLU A 404 -5.88 -2.22 6.98
C GLU A 404 -4.34 -2.28 6.90
N SER A 405 -3.71 -1.16 6.53
CA SER A 405 -2.26 -1.03 6.47
C SER A 405 -1.61 -1.18 7.84
N THR A 406 -2.18 -0.58 8.89
CA THR A 406 -1.72 -0.74 10.28
C THR A 406 -1.80 -2.20 10.75
N TYR A 407 -2.91 -2.88 10.44
CA TYR A 407 -3.09 -4.30 10.69
C TYR A 407 -2.00 -5.11 9.99
N SER A 408 -1.83 -4.92 8.68
CA SER A 408 -0.88 -5.68 7.86
C SER A 408 0.58 -5.48 8.32
N LEU A 409 0.96 -4.24 8.65
CA LEU A 409 2.28 -3.95 9.19
C LEU A 409 2.51 -4.56 10.57
N TYR A 410 1.52 -4.55 11.46
CA TYR A 410 1.63 -5.29 12.73
C TYR A 410 1.77 -6.80 12.49
N ARG A 411 1.07 -7.35 11.50
CA ARG A 411 1.19 -8.77 11.14
C ARG A 411 2.60 -9.13 10.72
N ALA A 412 3.26 -8.27 9.94
CA ALA A 412 4.60 -8.46 9.41
C ALA A 412 5.71 -8.22 10.46
N THR A 413 5.59 -7.14 11.25
CA THR A 413 6.69 -6.64 12.11
C THR A 413 6.55 -7.00 13.58
N LYS A 414 5.30 -7.21 14.05
CA LYS A 414 4.94 -7.32 15.48
C LYS A 414 5.32 -6.10 16.34
N ASP A 415 5.58 -4.94 15.72
CA ASP A 415 5.89 -3.73 16.47
C ASP A 415 4.65 -3.21 17.23
N ALA A 416 4.79 -2.99 18.54
CA ALA A 416 3.74 -2.45 19.40
C ALA A 416 3.27 -1.05 18.99
N PHE A 417 4.06 -0.33 18.17
CA PHE A 417 3.68 0.94 17.56
C PHE A 417 2.32 0.86 16.85
N TYR A 418 2.09 -0.19 16.06
CA TYR A 418 0.85 -0.37 15.31
C TYR A 418 -0.34 -0.74 16.21
N LEU A 419 -0.10 -1.45 17.32
CA LEU A 419 -1.13 -1.69 18.34
C LEU A 419 -1.55 -0.41 19.05
N ASN A 420 -0.61 0.52 19.27
CA ASN A 420 -0.90 1.84 19.83
C ASN A 420 -1.75 2.69 18.87
N ILE A 421 -1.44 2.67 17.57
CA ILE A 421 -2.29 3.29 16.54
C ILE A 421 -3.71 2.71 16.61
N GLY A 422 -3.85 1.39 16.58
CA GLY A 422 -5.15 0.72 16.68
C GLY A 422 -5.92 1.09 17.94
N ARG A 423 -5.24 1.20 19.10
CA ARG A 423 -5.86 1.58 20.37
C ARG A 423 -6.41 3.00 20.30
N SER A 424 -5.63 3.95 19.78
CA SER A 424 -6.06 5.35 19.68
C SER A 424 -7.22 5.53 18.69
N ILE A 425 -7.25 4.75 17.60
CA ILE A 425 -8.40 4.70 16.68
C ILE A 425 -9.63 4.09 17.37
N LEU A 426 -9.48 2.98 18.10
CA LEU A 426 -10.57 2.40 18.91
C LEU A 426 -11.15 3.42 19.90
N GLN A 427 -10.30 4.14 20.62
CA GLN A 427 -10.73 5.20 21.54
C GLN A 427 -11.51 6.30 20.80
N ALA A 428 -11.06 6.71 19.61
CA ALA A 428 -11.77 7.69 18.78
C ALA A 428 -13.14 7.16 18.30
N LEU A 429 -13.23 5.88 17.92
CA LEU A 429 -14.50 5.25 17.56
C LEU A 429 -15.48 5.25 18.73
N SER A 430 -15.02 4.86 19.92
CA SER A 430 -15.85 4.83 21.14
C SER A 430 -16.33 6.21 21.61
N THR A 431 -15.52 7.26 21.43
CA THR A 431 -15.76 8.57 22.06
C THR A 431 -16.24 9.67 21.11
N ARG A 432 -15.85 9.63 19.84
CA ARG A 432 -16.12 10.71 18.87
C ARG A 432 -17.00 10.26 17.72
N PHE A 433 -16.78 9.06 17.19
CA PHE A 433 -17.51 8.60 16.00
C PHE A 433 -18.79 7.84 16.35
N LYS A 434 -18.86 7.21 17.52
CA LYS A 434 -20.08 6.55 17.98
C LYS A 434 -21.21 7.56 18.22
N THR A 435 -22.35 7.33 17.59
CA THR A 435 -23.58 8.10 17.80
C THR A 435 -24.68 7.19 18.37
N LYS A 436 -25.89 7.74 18.54
CA LYS A 436 -27.05 7.00 19.02
C LYS A 436 -27.38 5.80 18.12
N CYS A 437 -27.37 5.98 16.80
CA CYS A 437 -27.90 5.01 15.84
C CYS A 437 -26.86 4.46 14.86
N GLY A 438 -25.57 4.49 15.25
CA GLY A 438 -24.48 3.93 14.45
C GLY A 438 -23.16 4.68 14.68
N PHE A 439 -22.42 4.89 13.60
CA PHE A 439 -21.17 5.63 13.57
C PHE A 439 -21.22 6.76 12.55
N ALA A 440 -20.92 7.98 12.98
CA ALA A 440 -20.77 9.14 12.11
C ALA A 440 -19.29 9.41 11.85
N GLY A 441 -18.94 9.57 10.57
CA GLY A 441 -17.64 10.11 10.17
C GLY A 441 -17.53 11.61 10.44
N ILE A 442 -16.57 12.26 9.80
CA ILE A 442 -16.41 13.71 9.82
C ILE A 442 -16.83 14.25 8.46
N GLN A 443 -17.79 15.17 8.42
CA GLN A 443 -18.20 15.86 7.20
C GLN A 443 -17.13 16.84 6.74
N ASN A 444 -16.47 17.49 7.70
CA ASN A 444 -15.40 18.45 7.43
C ASN A 444 -14.33 18.38 8.53
N VAL A 445 -13.15 17.85 8.20
CA VAL A 445 -12.02 17.70 9.15
C VAL A 445 -11.46 19.04 9.64
N ILE A 446 -11.75 20.15 8.97
CA ILE A 446 -11.32 21.47 9.39
C ILE A 446 -12.19 21.98 10.55
N THR A 447 -13.51 21.74 10.48
CA THR A 447 -14.47 22.19 11.49
C THR A 447 -14.73 21.14 12.58
N GLY A 448 -14.55 19.86 12.27
CA GLY A 448 -14.90 18.73 13.13
C GLY A 448 -16.39 18.37 13.08
N GLU A 449 -17.13 18.89 12.09
CA GLU A 449 -18.55 18.61 11.91
C GLU A 449 -18.79 17.11 11.60
N PRO A 450 -19.71 16.43 12.28
CA PRO A 450 -19.97 15.01 12.05
C PRO A 450 -20.81 14.77 10.77
N HIS A 451 -20.55 13.66 10.08
CA HIS A 451 -21.29 13.26 8.87
C HIS A 451 -22.44 12.30 9.21
N ASP A 452 -23.66 12.62 8.78
CA ASP A 452 -24.86 11.80 9.03
C ASP A 452 -25.06 10.66 8.00
N ARG A 453 -24.01 9.87 7.79
CA ARG A 453 -24.05 8.62 7.00
C ARG A 453 -23.11 7.60 7.60
N MET A 454 -23.58 6.37 7.77
CA MET A 454 -22.74 5.23 8.12
C MET A 454 -22.64 4.30 6.91
N GLU A 455 -21.50 4.36 6.24
CA GLU A 455 -21.16 3.47 5.12
C GLU A 455 -21.05 2.02 5.62
N SER A 456 -21.39 1.05 4.78
CA SER A 456 -21.39 -0.38 5.17
C SER A 456 -19.99 -0.88 5.57
N PHE A 457 -18.94 -0.37 4.93
CA PHE A 457 -17.54 -0.72 5.21
C PHE A 457 -17.07 -0.36 6.63
N VAL A 458 -17.78 0.51 7.37
CA VAL A 458 -17.43 0.77 8.77
C VAL A 458 -17.53 -0.52 9.59
N LEU A 459 -18.57 -1.32 9.32
CA LEU A 459 -18.78 -2.64 9.94
C LEU A 459 -18.07 -3.74 9.16
N GLY A 460 -18.08 -3.66 7.83
CA GLY A 460 -17.45 -4.63 6.94
C GLY A 460 -15.92 -4.67 7.06
N GLU A 461 -15.27 -3.53 7.31
CA GLU A 461 -13.82 -3.40 7.14
C GLU A 461 -13.15 -2.77 8.36
N THR A 462 -13.46 -1.51 8.69
CA THR A 462 -12.74 -0.76 9.73
C THR A 462 -12.75 -1.48 11.08
N LEU A 463 -13.92 -1.93 11.53
CA LEU A 463 -14.04 -2.71 12.78
C LEU A 463 -13.50 -4.14 12.64
N LYS A 464 -13.54 -4.75 11.45
CA LYS A 464 -12.99 -6.09 11.18
C LYS A 464 -11.47 -6.09 11.31
N TYR A 465 -10.77 -5.15 10.66
CA TYR A 465 -9.32 -5.03 10.74
C TYR A 465 -8.84 -4.64 12.13
N LEU A 466 -9.56 -3.75 12.83
CA LEU A 466 -9.27 -3.46 14.25
C LEU A 466 -9.45 -4.72 15.12
N TYR A 467 -10.52 -5.49 14.92
CA TYR A 467 -10.75 -6.73 15.67
C TYR A 467 -9.59 -7.71 15.45
N LEU A 468 -9.18 -7.89 14.20
CA LEU A 468 -8.05 -8.76 13.81
C LEU A 468 -6.71 -8.24 14.34
N LEU A 469 -6.49 -6.93 14.41
CA LEU A 469 -5.29 -6.34 14.99
C LEU A 469 -5.08 -6.80 16.44
N PHE A 470 -6.15 -6.90 17.24
CA PHE A 470 -6.08 -7.33 18.63
C PHE A 470 -6.33 -8.84 18.85
N ASP A 471 -7.01 -9.54 17.94
CA ASP A 471 -7.16 -11.00 17.99
C ASP A 471 -5.96 -11.72 17.37
N VAL A 472 -4.79 -11.62 18.00
CA VAL A 472 -3.53 -12.20 17.47
C VAL A 472 -3.61 -13.70 17.15
N SER A 473 -4.55 -14.42 17.80
CA SER A 473 -4.81 -15.85 17.63
C SER A 473 -5.95 -16.20 16.67
N ASN A 474 -6.51 -15.23 15.93
CA ASN A 474 -7.60 -15.48 15.00
C ASN A 474 -7.26 -16.60 13.98
N GLU A 475 -8.27 -17.32 13.50
CA GLU A 475 -8.05 -18.41 12.54
C GLU A 475 -7.43 -17.93 11.22
N LEU A 476 -7.76 -16.71 10.78
CA LEU A 476 -7.21 -16.07 9.57
C LEU A 476 -5.70 -15.77 9.69
N HIS A 477 -5.15 -15.84 10.90
CA HIS A 477 -3.75 -15.57 11.17
C HIS A 477 -2.84 -16.79 11.06
N THR A 478 -3.43 -17.99 10.95
CA THR A 478 -2.68 -19.23 11.06
C THR A 478 -2.07 -19.61 9.70
N GLN A 479 -0.75 -19.49 9.60
CA GLN A 479 0.03 -19.78 8.39
C GLN A 479 0.02 -21.26 7.95
N LYS A 480 -0.63 -22.15 8.71
CA LYS A 480 -0.41 -23.58 8.51
C LYS A 480 -1.01 -24.12 7.22
N ARG A 481 -2.05 -23.52 6.63
CA ARG A 481 -2.65 -23.99 5.36
C ARG A 481 -3.46 -22.87 4.69
N THR A 482 -3.17 -22.65 3.40
CA THR A 482 -3.96 -21.98 2.34
C THR A 482 -3.61 -20.53 1.97
N ASN A 483 -3.69 -20.26 0.67
CA ASN A 483 -3.66 -18.92 0.07
C ASN A 483 -4.96 -18.21 0.51
N GLN A 484 -4.90 -17.49 1.62
CA GLN A 484 -6.02 -16.69 2.15
C GLN A 484 -5.70 -15.23 1.89
N ILE A 485 -6.68 -14.50 1.34
CA ILE A 485 -6.56 -13.07 1.06
C ILE A 485 -7.87 -12.39 1.42
N PHE A 486 -7.83 -11.11 1.72
CA PHE A 486 -9.03 -10.28 1.82
C PHE A 486 -9.32 -9.65 0.46
N SER A 487 -10.57 -9.59 0.01
CA SER A 487 -10.92 -8.69 -1.11
C SER A 487 -10.68 -7.22 -0.73
N THR A 488 -10.91 -6.29 -1.67
CA THR A 488 -10.81 -4.84 -1.39
C THR A 488 -11.87 -4.33 -0.42
N GLU A 489 -12.92 -5.11 -0.14
CA GLU A 489 -13.97 -4.81 0.84
C GLU A 489 -13.80 -5.69 2.12
N ALA A 490 -12.55 -6.06 2.41
CA ALA A 490 -12.14 -6.91 3.52
C ALA A 490 -12.86 -8.28 3.62
N HIS A 491 -13.42 -8.83 2.54
CA HIS A 491 -14.06 -10.16 2.60
C HIS A 491 -13.00 -11.27 2.55
N PRO A 492 -12.88 -12.14 3.57
CA PRO A 492 -11.90 -13.22 3.55
C PRO A 492 -12.23 -14.25 2.46
N LEU A 493 -11.26 -14.53 1.59
CA LEU A 493 -11.34 -15.52 0.53
C LEU A 493 -10.19 -16.51 0.68
N TRP A 494 -10.47 -17.79 0.40
CA TRP A 494 -9.44 -18.82 0.38
C TRP A 494 -9.76 -19.89 -0.65
N LEU A 495 -8.71 -20.43 -1.25
CA LEU A 495 -8.82 -21.48 -2.25
C LEU A 495 -7.99 -22.70 -1.84
N THR A 496 -8.67 -23.84 -1.66
CA THR A 496 -8.01 -25.10 -1.27
C THR A 496 -7.66 -25.94 -2.50
N ALA A 497 -6.67 -26.82 -2.37
CA ALA A 497 -6.32 -27.79 -3.42
C ALA A 497 -7.52 -28.68 -3.82
N SER A 498 -8.39 -29.02 -2.86
CA SER A 498 -9.62 -29.78 -3.13
C SER A 498 -10.61 -28.99 -3.96
N MET A 499 -10.77 -27.68 -3.71
CA MET A 499 -11.61 -26.81 -4.52
C MET A 499 -11.08 -26.70 -5.95
N LYS A 500 -9.76 -26.47 -6.13
CA LYS A 500 -9.12 -26.46 -7.45
C LYS A 500 -9.35 -27.77 -8.20
N ALA A 501 -9.14 -28.92 -7.56
CA ALA A 501 -9.35 -30.23 -8.17
C ALA A 501 -10.82 -30.49 -8.56
N ARG A 502 -11.78 -30.06 -7.71
CA ARG A 502 -13.20 -30.16 -8.05
C ARG A 502 -13.57 -29.26 -9.22
N TYR A 503 -13.03 -28.04 -9.26
CA TYR A 503 -13.24 -27.12 -10.36
C TYR A 503 -12.71 -27.69 -11.68
N GLU A 504 -11.46 -28.15 -11.73
CA GLU A 504 -10.88 -28.74 -12.95
C GLU A 504 -11.68 -29.95 -13.46
N LYS A 505 -12.24 -30.75 -12.54
CA LYS A 505 -13.05 -31.92 -12.90
C LYS A 505 -14.44 -31.55 -13.45
N ASN A 506 -15.05 -30.48 -12.92
CA ASN A 506 -16.48 -30.20 -13.14
C ASN A 506 -16.74 -28.90 -13.91
N LYS A 507 -15.70 -28.13 -14.27
CA LYS A 507 -15.87 -26.85 -14.97
C LYS A 507 -16.61 -27.02 -16.28
N TYR A 508 -17.54 -26.12 -16.55
CA TYR A 508 -18.31 -26.04 -17.76
C TYR A 508 -18.33 -24.61 -18.28
N CYS A 509 -18.57 -24.45 -19.56
CA CYS A 509 -18.68 -23.15 -20.20
C CYS A 509 -19.77 -23.24 -21.26
N GLU A 510 -20.94 -22.70 -20.96
CA GLU A 510 -22.03 -22.63 -21.93
C GLU A 510 -21.68 -21.62 -23.03
N ASN A 511 -22.01 -21.94 -24.28
CA ASN A 511 -21.77 -21.04 -25.41
C ASN A 511 -22.86 -19.96 -25.51
N ASP A 512 -23.01 -19.17 -24.45
CA ASP A 512 -23.98 -18.08 -24.34
C ASP A 512 -23.50 -16.81 -25.07
N VAL A 513 -24.32 -15.75 -25.01
CA VAL A 513 -24.03 -14.46 -25.67
C VAL A 513 -22.71 -13.84 -25.19
N TYR A 514 -22.35 -14.02 -23.92
CA TYR A 514 -21.15 -13.43 -23.33
C TYR A 514 -19.89 -14.15 -23.82
N ILE A 515 -19.92 -15.49 -23.87
CA ILE A 515 -18.83 -16.29 -24.43
C ILE A 515 -18.68 -16.07 -25.94
N GLN A 516 -19.78 -15.92 -26.67
CA GLN A 516 -19.74 -15.58 -28.09
C GLN A 516 -19.10 -14.20 -28.32
N ASN A 517 -19.48 -13.19 -27.52
CA ASN A 517 -18.84 -11.87 -27.59
C ASN A 517 -17.35 -11.96 -27.27
N LEU A 518 -16.96 -12.66 -26.20
CA LEU A 518 -15.56 -12.83 -25.82
C LEU A 518 -14.73 -13.47 -26.94
N ARG A 519 -15.23 -14.52 -27.61
CA ARG A 519 -14.51 -15.14 -28.73
C ARG A 519 -14.32 -14.17 -29.89
N ARG A 520 -15.36 -13.41 -30.25
CA ARG A 520 -15.30 -12.36 -31.27
C ARG A 520 -14.23 -11.32 -30.92
N LEU A 521 -14.16 -10.88 -29.66
CA LEU A 521 -13.17 -9.93 -29.19
C LEU A 521 -11.74 -10.48 -29.29
N GLN A 522 -11.53 -11.72 -28.85
CA GLN A 522 -10.23 -12.39 -28.96
C GLN A 522 -9.77 -12.54 -30.42
N GLU A 523 -10.69 -12.84 -31.34
CA GLU A 523 -10.39 -12.88 -32.78
C GLU A 523 -9.98 -11.50 -33.31
N LEU A 524 -10.65 -10.42 -32.89
CA LEU A 524 -10.28 -9.06 -33.27
C LEU A 524 -8.90 -8.65 -32.76
N ASP A 525 -8.56 -9.00 -31.52
CA ASP A 525 -7.24 -8.72 -30.94
C ASP A 525 -6.12 -9.50 -31.66
N GLN A 526 -6.39 -10.75 -32.06
CA GLN A 526 -5.47 -11.53 -32.88
C GLN A 526 -5.25 -10.90 -34.27
N LEU A 527 -6.29 -10.35 -34.89
CA LEU A 527 -6.17 -9.66 -36.17
C LEU A 527 -5.38 -8.35 -36.03
N LYS A 528 -5.63 -7.55 -34.97
CA LYS A 528 -4.88 -6.32 -34.69
C LYS A 528 -3.40 -6.59 -34.45
N SER A 529 -3.07 -7.62 -33.65
CA SER A 529 -1.67 -8.01 -33.40
C SER A 529 -0.95 -8.53 -34.65
N ARG A 530 -1.63 -9.26 -35.55
CA ARG A 530 -1.08 -9.65 -36.86
C ARG A 530 -0.85 -8.46 -37.79
N ALA A 531 -1.78 -7.50 -37.83
CA ALA A 531 -1.60 -6.29 -38.62
C ALA A 531 -0.38 -5.47 -38.15
N ASN A 532 -0.22 -5.30 -36.83
CA ASN A 532 0.91 -4.58 -36.24
C ASN A 532 2.25 -5.30 -36.40
N SER A 533 2.27 -6.63 -36.47
CA SER A 533 3.49 -7.39 -36.77
C SER A 533 3.84 -7.35 -38.26
N SER A 534 2.87 -7.34 -39.16
CA SER A 534 3.13 -7.20 -40.60
C SER A 534 3.70 -5.84 -41.00
N THR A 535 3.35 -4.77 -40.29
CA THR A 535 3.99 -3.45 -40.46
C THR A 535 5.36 -3.35 -39.79
N ALA A 536 5.66 -4.19 -38.79
CA ALA A 536 6.97 -4.28 -38.16
C ALA A 536 7.96 -5.17 -38.95
N GLU A 537 7.48 -6.21 -39.64
CA GLU A 537 8.32 -7.09 -40.49
C GLU A 537 8.87 -6.39 -41.73
N GLU A 538 8.23 -5.32 -42.23
CA GLU A 538 8.81 -4.48 -43.31
C GLU A 538 9.97 -3.58 -42.82
N ALA A 539 10.26 -3.54 -41.52
CA ALA A 539 11.27 -2.67 -40.92
C ALA A 539 12.51 -3.37 -40.31
N MET A 540 12.64 -4.71 -40.39
CA MET A 540 13.77 -5.43 -39.78
C MET A 540 14.79 -5.97 -40.80
N ILE A 541 16.01 -5.41 -40.74
CA ILE A 541 17.25 -5.98 -41.33
C ILE A 541 17.72 -7.13 -40.41
N PRO A 542 18.16 -8.28 -40.95
CA PRO A 542 18.45 -9.46 -40.12
C PRO A 542 19.76 -9.32 -39.34
N ALA A 543 19.71 -9.61 -38.04
CA ALA A 543 20.88 -9.82 -37.19
C ALA A 543 21.32 -11.30 -37.21
N PRO A 544 22.63 -11.60 -37.06
CA PRO A 544 23.17 -12.94 -37.28
C PRO A 544 23.00 -13.87 -36.06
N ASP A 545 22.85 -15.13 -36.44
CA ASP A 545 22.67 -16.37 -35.70
C ASP A 545 23.70 -16.60 -34.57
N PHE A 546 23.24 -16.86 -33.33
CA PHE A 546 24.09 -17.36 -32.24
C PHE A 546 23.48 -18.61 -31.62
N LYS A 547 24.24 -19.70 -31.72
CA LYS A 547 23.93 -21.05 -31.23
C LYS A 547 23.91 -21.10 -29.71
N THR A 548 22.87 -21.70 -29.16
CA THR A 548 22.74 -22.13 -27.77
C THR A 548 23.46 -23.45 -27.54
N GLU A 549 24.32 -23.51 -26.52
CA GLU A 549 24.79 -24.75 -25.90
C GLU A 549 24.24 -24.84 -24.47
N ASP A 550 23.73 -26.02 -24.14
CA ASP A 550 23.13 -26.44 -22.87
C ASP A 550 24.14 -26.48 -21.73
N SER A 551 23.71 -26.13 -20.51
CA SER A 551 23.97 -26.92 -19.31
C SER A 551 23.14 -26.43 -18.12
N GLU A 552 22.11 -27.19 -17.76
CA GLU A 552 21.55 -27.25 -16.41
C GLU A 552 22.55 -27.97 -15.48
N GLU A 553 22.99 -27.34 -14.37
CA GLU A 553 22.99 -27.97 -13.05
C GLU A 553 23.47 -27.02 -11.94
N SER A 554 22.82 -27.16 -10.78
CA SER A 554 23.36 -26.94 -9.44
C SER A 554 23.63 -25.50 -8.97
N LEU A 555 22.68 -24.94 -8.20
CA LEU A 555 22.98 -24.17 -6.98
C LEU A 555 21.76 -24.19 -6.03
N LYS A 556 21.49 -25.38 -5.49
CA LYS A 556 20.90 -25.52 -4.15
C LYS A 556 22.05 -25.55 -3.13
N ASP A 557 21.77 -25.02 -1.95
CA ASP A 557 22.61 -24.98 -0.75
C ASP A 557 23.56 -23.77 -0.62
N ARG A 558 23.12 -22.75 0.14
CA ARG A 558 23.63 -22.46 1.49
C ARG A 558 23.05 -21.17 2.07
N VAL A 559 21.93 -21.31 2.79
CA VAL A 559 21.45 -20.37 3.80
C VAL A 559 21.51 -21.10 5.15
N ALA A 560 22.39 -20.65 6.07
CA ALA A 560 22.26 -20.82 7.53
C ALA A 560 23.46 -20.22 8.31
N ALA A 561 23.27 -19.00 8.87
CA ALA A 561 23.59 -18.48 10.23
C ALA A 561 24.96 -18.75 10.94
N PRO A 562 25.32 -18.09 12.08
CA PRO A 562 24.79 -16.88 12.75
C PRO A 562 25.86 -15.83 13.18
N ILE A 563 25.32 -14.69 13.64
CA ILE A 563 25.93 -13.49 14.24
C ILE A 563 26.60 -13.77 15.60
N LEU A 564 27.79 -13.19 15.86
CA LEU A 564 28.38 -13.06 17.20
C LEU A 564 29.15 -11.73 17.38
N GLU A 565 28.68 -10.97 18.38
CA GLU A 565 29.34 -10.03 19.30
C GLU A 565 30.39 -9.01 18.80
N ALA A 566 30.08 -7.72 18.96
CA ALA A 566 31.09 -6.68 19.16
C ALA A 566 30.64 -5.70 20.26
N SER A 567 31.53 -5.52 21.23
CA SER A 567 31.37 -4.78 22.49
C SER A 567 31.34 -3.26 22.32
N HIS A 568 30.48 -2.60 23.10
CA HIS A 568 30.35 -1.15 23.23
C HIS A 568 31.53 -0.48 23.98
N VAL A 569 31.85 0.75 23.60
CA VAL A 569 32.62 1.72 24.40
C VAL A 569 31.72 2.93 24.69
N GLU A 570 31.59 3.30 25.96
CA GLU A 570 30.81 4.44 26.46
C GLU A 570 31.55 5.78 26.24
N TYR A 571 30.79 6.85 25.94
CA TYR A 571 31.21 8.22 26.20
C TYR A 571 30.08 9.08 26.77
N ASP A 572 30.50 10.03 27.59
CA ASP A 572 29.76 10.75 28.63
C ASP A 572 28.86 11.91 28.14
N HIS A 573 27.93 12.27 29.03
CA HIS A 573 26.72 13.06 28.85
C HIS A 573 26.84 14.54 28.43
N VAL A 574 25.82 15.04 27.70
CA VAL A 574 25.46 16.47 27.55
C VAL A 574 24.16 16.78 28.30
N ARG A 575 24.11 17.89 29.05
CA ARG A 575 22.98 18.30 29.92
C ARG A 575 21.78 18.82 29.11
N GLY A 576 20.60 18.29 29.40
CA GLY A 576 19.31 18.74 28.85
C GLY A 576 18.24 17.64 28.75
N THR A 577 18.63 16.38 28.87
CA THR A 577 17.74 15.21 28.80
C THR A 577 17.41 14.66 30.20
N CYS A 578 16.18 14.16 30.37
CA CYS A 578 15.73 13.53 31.63
C CYS A 578 16.65 12.38 32.04
N ARG A 579 16.89 12.24 33.37
CA ARG A 579 17.76 11.19 33.91
C ARG A 579 17.23 9.79 33.55
N PRO A 580 18.11 8.85 33.11
CA PRO A 580 17.70 7.50 32.78
C PRO A 580 17.33 6.72 34.05
N LEU A 581 16.19 6.04 34.01
CA LEU A 581 15.87 4.98 34.97
C LEU A 581 16.65 3.72 34.55
N ARG A 582 17.56 3.24 35.40
CA ARG A 582 18.26 1.96 35.16
C ARG A 582 17.25 0.81 35.13
N ARG A 583 17.28 -0.03 34.10
CA ARG A 583 16.54 -1.30 34.06
C ARG A 583 17.39 -2.49 33.60
N ASN A 584 16.97 -3.64 34.12
CA ASN A 584 17.59 -4.95 34.00
C ASN A 584 17.32 -5.57 32.62
N LYS A 585 18.30 -6.32 32.09
CA LYS A 585 18.36 -6.88 30.73
C LYS A 585 17.31 -7.98 30.46
N SER A 586 16.05 -7.63 30.25
CA SER A 586 15.07 -8.52 29.60
C SER A 586 14.45 -7.81 28.39
N ALA A 587 14.91 -8.18 27.19
CA ALA A 587 14.52 -7.59 25.90
C ALA A 587 13.11 -8.02 25.45
N PHE A 588 12.07 -7.66 26.21
CA PHE A 588 10.66 -7.95 25.87
C PHE A 588 9.84 -6.71 25.51
N TYR A 589 10.40 -5.50 25.63
CA TYR A 589 9.72 -4.24 25.35
C TYR A 589 10.60 -3.36 24.45
N ASP A 590 10.56 -3.59 23.13
CA ASP A 590 11.20 -2.73 22.13
C ASP A 590 10.22 -2.44 21.00
N SER A 591 10.09 -1.17 20.62
CA SER A 591 9.34 -0.72 19.44
C SER A 591 10.33 -0.14 18.46
N HIS A 592 10.47 -0.77 17.29
CA HIS A 592 11.48 -0.42 16.31
C HIS A 592 11.28 0.99 15.77
N LEU A 593 10.04 1.33 15.40
CA LEU A 593 9.70 2.67 14.91
C LEU A 593 9.91 3.76 15.96
N LEU A 594 9.70 3.44 17.24
CA LEU A 594 9.88 4.42 18.30
C LEU A 594 11.36 4.61 18.68
N ASN A 595 12.15 3.54 18.70
CA ASN A 595 13.49 3.53 19.27
C ASN A 595 14.62 3.63 18.25
N HIS A 596 14.42 3.10 17.04
CA HIS A 596 15.49 2.92 16.05
C HIS A 596 15.21 3.66 14.74
N PHE A 597 13.97 4.06 14.48
CA PHE A 597 13.62 4.82 13.28
C PHE A 597 13.86 6.32 13.45
N HIS A 598 14.99 6.80 12.91
CA HIS A 598 15.48 8.16 13.10
C HIS A 598 14.67 9.26 12.41
N ARG A 599 13.84 8.91 11.41
CA ARG A 599 13.05 9.87 10.60
C ARG A 599 11.60 10.03 11.10
N LEU A 600 11.28 9.56 12.30
CA LEU A 600 9.90 9.51 12.84
C LEU A 600 9.15 10.86 12.83
N PHE A 601 9.88 11.97 13.00
CA PHE A 601 9.32 13.33 13.03
C PHE A 601 9.69 14.18 11.80
N GLU A 602 10.31 13.58 10.78
CA GLU A 602 10.72 14.31 9.58
C GLU A 602 9.52 14.86 8.81
N ILE A 603 8.43 14.11 8.74
CA ILE A 603 7.17 14.53 8.08
C ILE A 603 6.65 15.84 8.69
N ASP A 604 6.67 15.96 10.04
CA ASP A 604 6.17 17.13 10.76
C ASP A 604 6.96 18.40 10.40
N TYR A 605 8.27 18.27 10.18
CA TYR A 605 9.13 19.38 9.75
C TYR A 605 8.99 19.65 8.24
N ARG A 606 9.10 18.61 7.41
CA ARG A 606 9.11 18.71 5.94
C ARG A 606 7.81 19.28 5.39
N TYR A 607 6.68 18.96 6.01
CA TYR A 607 5.36 19.42 5.60
C TYR A 607 4.71 20.38 6.60
N ASN A 608 5.50 21.08 7.43
CA ASN A 608 4.97 22.00 8.44
C ASN A 608 4.08 23.13 7.87
N VAL A 609 4.23 23.47 6.58
CA VAL A 609 3.42 24.48 5.88
C VAL A 609 2.03 23.94 5.51
N THR A 610 1.90 22.62 5.29
CA THR A 610 0.68 21.99 4.77
C THR A 610 -0.02 21.09 5.79
N LEU A 611 0.70 20.49 6.74
CA LEU A 611 0.18 19.76 7.89
C LEU A 611 -0.22 20.74 9.01
N LEU A 612 -1.28 21.50 8.75
CA LEU A 612 -1.79 22.52 9.66
C LEU A 612 -2.94 21.96 10.49
N ARG A 613 -2.76 21.91 11.81
CA ARG A 613 -3.79 21.43 12.74
C ARG A 613 -5.00 22.38 12.79
N PRO A 614 -6.23 21.89 12.55
CA PRO A 614 -7.45 22.66 12.75
C PRO A 614 -7.66 22.98 14.23
N HIS A 615 -8.47 24.01 14.51
CA HIS A 615 -8.65 24.56 15.86
C HIS A 615 -9.03 23.49 16.90
N TRP A 616 -9.95 22.59 16.54
CA TRP A 616 -10.46 21.54 17.43
C TRP A 616 -9.47 20.39 17.70
N MET A 617 -8.37 20.30 16.94
CA MET A 617 -7.30 19.30 17.11
C MET A 617 -6.06 19.83 17.83
N ARG A 618 -5.99 21.14 18.16
CA ARG A 618 -4.76 21.76 18.73
C ARG A 618 -4.35 21.20 20.09
N SER A 619 -5.29 20.70 20.89
CA SER A 619 -5.02 20.11 22.21
C SER A 619 -4.68 18.62 22.16
N GLN A 620 -4.87 17.96 21.01
CA GLN A 620 -4.63 16.53 20.86
C GLN A 620 -3.14 16.23 20.80
N HIS A 621 -2.73 15.17 21.45
CA HIS A 621 -1.33 14.73 21.46
C HIS A 621 -1.11 13.76 20.30
N ALA A 622 0.09 13.73 19.74
CA ALA A 622 0.43 12.76 18.72
C ALA A 622 0.42 11.34 19.32
N ILE A 623 -0.16 10.37 18.61
CA ILE A 623 -0.34 8.99 19.09
C ILE A 623 0.99 8.37 19.55
N GLU A 624 2.07 8.58 18.79
CA GLU A 624 3.42 8.09 19.08
C GLU A 624 4.06 8.72 20.32
N LEU A 625 3.51 9.85 20.79
CA LEU A 625 3.96 10.58 21.98
C LEU A 625 3.00 10.42 23.17
N GLU A 626 2.01 9.54 23.09
CA GLU A 626 1.13 9.28 24.22
C GLU A 626 1.95 8.83 25.44
N SER A 627 1.82 9.57 26.54
CA SER A 627 2.74 9.47 27.68
C SER A 627 2.85 8.06 28.29
N GLY A 628 1.78 7.26 28.25
CA GLY A 628 1.81 5.89 28.74
C GLY A 628 2.52 4.93 27.77
N PHE A 629 2.26 5.06 26.47
CA PHE A 629 2.95 4.31 25.43
C PHE A 629 4.44 4.65 25.43
N TYR A 630 4.76 5.94 25.29
CA TYR A 630 6.12 6.43 25.20
C TYR A 630 6.95 6.01 26.41
N ARG A 631 6.45 6.17 27.65
CA ARG A 631 7.20 5.76 28.85
C ARG A 631 7.46 4.26 28.94
N ARG A 632 6.60 3.43 28.34
CA ARG A 632 6.75 1.98 28.40
C ARG A 632 7.65 1.44 27.29
N TRP A 633 7.53 1.98 26.08
CA TRP A 633 8.16 1.42 24.88
C TRP A 633 9.37 2.21 24.39
N SER A 634 9.59 3.45 24.84
CA SER A 634 10.81 4.19 24.52
C SER A 634 12.00 3.70 25.36
N THR A 635 13.18 3.72 24.77
CA THR A 635 14.45 3.41 25.45
C THR A 635 15.31 4.67 25.61
N ALA A 636 16.25 4.66 26.56
CA ALA A 636 17.22 5.75 26.71
C ALA A 636 18.19 5.87 25.52
N ALA A 637 18.25 4.84 24.66
CA ALA A 637 19.03 4.81 23.44
C ALA A 637 18.27 5.38 22.23
N ALA A 638 16.98 5.72 22.37
CA ALA A 638 16.23 6.38 21.31
C ALA A 638 16.88 7.73 20.99
N GLN A 639 17.52 7.81 19.82
CA GLN A 639 18.19 9.00 19.33
C GLN A 639 17.41 9.56 18.13
N SER A 640 16.81 10.73 18.29
CA SER A 640 16.38 11.52 17.13
C SER A 640 17.62 12.10 16.46
N GLN A 641 17.78 11.85 15.16
CA GLN A 641 18.87 12.44 14.40
C GLN A 641 18.61 13.92 14.09
N LEU A 642 19.67 14.63 13.72
CA LEU A 642 19.59 16.02 13.29
C LEU A 642 18.69 16.15 12.06
N ALA A 643 17.94 17.24 11.99
CA ALA A 643 17.14 17.56 10.81
C ALA A 643 18.05 17.63 9.57
N THR A 644 17.53 17.11 8.46
CA THR A 644 18.18 17.13 7.14
C THR A 644 18.45 18.58 6.76
N ASN A 645 19.67 18.91 6.33
CA ASN A 645 20.05 20.27 5.91
C ASN A 645 20.46 20.34 4.43
N THR A 646 20.20 19.26 3.69
CA THR A 646 20.47 19.09 2.26
C THR A 646 19.18 19.23 1.47
N VAL A 647 19.31 19.47 0.16
CA VAL A 647 18.20 19.50 -0.78
C VAL A 647 18.41 18.37 -1.78
N SER A 648 17.38 17.54 -1.93
CA SER A 648 17.35 16.49 -2.95
C SER A 648 16.84 17.03 -4.28
N LEU A 649 17.45 16.54 -5.35
CA LEU A 649 17.02 16.68 -6.73
C LEU A 649 16.78 15.28 -7.28
N GLU A 650 15.81 15.17 -8.16
CA GLU A 650 15.51 13.92 -8.83
C GLU A 650 15.76 14.06 -10.32
N LEU A 651 16.40 13.04 -10.87
CA LEU A 651 16.83 12.97 -12.26
C LEU A 651 16.29 11.67 -12.83
N ILE A 652 15.49 11.76 -13.88
CA ILE A 652 15.01 10.59 -14.61
C ILE A 652 15.90 10.47 -15.85
N LEU A 653 16.60 9.34 -15.98
CA LEU A 653 17.41 9.05 -17.15
C LEU A 653 16.53 8.37 -18.20
N ASP A 654 16.09 9.08 -19.23
CA ASP A 654 15.28 8.47 -20.31
C ASP A 654 16.15 7.59 -21.24
N GLY A 655 15.53 6.61 -21.91
CA GLY A 655 16.23 5.56 -22.67
C GLY A 655 15.35 4.89 -23.73
N ALA A 656 15.88 4.65 -24.94
CA ALA A 656 15.29 3.72 -25.90
C ALA A 656 15.53 2.27 -25.45
N ASN A 657 14.63 1.33 -25.82
CA ASN A 657 14.69 -0.10 -25.42
C ASN A 657 14.67 -0.30 -23.89
N ARG A 658 13.54 0.09 -23.28
CA ARG A 658 13.28 0.00 -21.84
C ARG A 658 13.31 -1.46 -21.35
N PRO A 659 14.11 -1.80 -20.34
CA PRO A 659 14.03 -3.12 -19.73
C PRO A 659 12.67 -3.30 -19.03
N LEU A 660 12.09 -4.49 -19.12
CA LEU A 660 10.78 -4.83 -18.51
C LEU A 660 10.79 -4.75 -16.98
N PHE A 661 11.96 -4.91 -16.37
CA PHE A 661 12.18 -4.94 -14.92
C PHE A 661 13.41 -4.12 -14.57
N PRO A 662 13.53 -3.65 -13.30
CA PRO A 662 14.74 -3.00 -12.85
C PRO A 662 15.93 -3.94 -13.11
N PRO A 663 17.03 -3.45 -13.69
CA PRO A 663 18.27 -4.21 -13.70
C PRO A 663 18.61 -4.57 -12.26
N GLN A 664 18.61 -5.87 -11.93
CA GLN A 664 18.89 -6.32 -10.57
C GLN A 664 20.31 -5.91 -10.22
N SER A 665 20.42 -4.97 -9.28
CA SER A 665 21.72 -4.55 -8.80
C SER A 665 22.36 -5.68 -8.00
N THR A 666 23.61 -6.02 -8.30
CA THR A 666 24.35 -6.98 -7.48
C THR A 666 25.09 -6.23 -6.38
N ARG A 667 24.95 -6.69 -5.14
CA ARG A 667 25.59 -6.09 -3.97
C ARG A 667 26.69 -7.01 -3.43
N ASP A 668 27.88 -6.48 -3.27
CA ASP A 668 28.99 -7.13 -2.56
C ASP A 668 29.55 -6.14 -1.53
N CYS A 669 29.41 -6.48 -0.24
CA CYS A 669 29.79 -5.78 1.01
C CYS A 669 29.85 -4.23 1.04
N PHE A 670 30.50 -3.57 0.09
CA PHE A 670 30.69 -2.13 -0.03
C PHE A 670 30.28 -1.53 -1.39
N TYR A 671 29.92 -2.34 -2.38
CA TYR A 671 29.58 -1.91 -3.74
C TYR A 671 28.19 -2.39 -4.16
N ARG A 672 27.46 -1.53 -4.86
CA ARG A 672 26.22 -1.86 -5.59
C ARG A 672 26.44 -1.61 -7.06
N TYR A 673 26.45 -2.68 -7.85
CA TYR A 673 26.60 -2.57 -9.30
C TYR A 673 25.25 -2.49 -9.98
N PHE A 674 25.04 -1.47 -10.78
CA PHE A 674 23.90 -1.33 -11.68
C PHE A 674 24.38 -1.54 -13.12
N PRO A 675 23.98 -2.64 -13.77
CA PRO A 675 24.36 -2.90 -15.16
C PRO A 675 23.71 -1.91 -16.13
N ALA A 676 22.63 -1.26 -15.73
CA ALA A 676 22.04 -0.15 -16.44
C ALA A 676 21.42 0.84 -15.44
N LEU A 677 21.58 2.15 -15.71
CA LEU A 677 20.84 3.24 -15.07
C LEU A 677 19.89 3.96 -16.03
N ARG A 678 19.88 3.57 -17.32
CA ARG A 678 18.84 4.04 -18.23
C ARG A 678 17.45 3.64 -17.72
N CYS A 679 16.49 4.52 -17.93
CA CYS A 679 15.11 4.41 -17.44
C CYS A 679 14.98 4.37 -15.91
N SER A 680 16.02 4.77 -15.16
CA SER A 680 15.96 4.87 -13.70
C SER A 680 15.79 6.31 -13.22
N ARG A 681 15.12 6.46 -12.08
CA ARG A 681 15.05 7.70 -11.30
C ARG A 681 16.17 7.71 -10.26
N LEU A 682 17.10 8.61 -10.46
CA LEU A 682 18.19 8.89 -9.53
C LEU A 682 17.75 10.01 -8.59
N ARG A 683 17.87 9.79 -7.29
CA ARG A 683 17.80 10.87 -6.31
C ARG A 683 19.20 11.27 -5.91
N VAL A 684 19.54 12.52 -6.16
CA VAL A 684 20.84 13.10 -5.81
C VAL A 684 20.66 14.25 -4.85
N GLU A 685 21.59 14.43 -3.93
CA GLU A 685 21.57 15.54 -2.98
C GLU A 685 22.81 16.38 -3.10
N ARG A 686 22.64 17.69 -3.02
CA ARG A 686 23.77 18.59 -2.87
C ARG A 686 24.30 18.50 -1.44
N ILE A 687 25.56 18.11 -1.31
CA ILE A 687 26.20 17.84 -0.01
C ILE A 687 27.44 18.70 0.21
N THR A 688 27.72 18.97 1.48
CA THR A 688 28.97 19.54 1.99
C THR A 688 29.50 18.67 3.12
N PRO A 689 30.79 18.78 3.51
CA PRO A 689 31.31 18.06 4.67
C PRO A 689 30.46 18.29 5.92
N ASN A 690 30.09 17.21 6.61
CA ASN A 690 29.18 17.18 7.76
C ASN A 690 27.70 17.52 7.48
N ALA A 691 27.29 17.63 6.21
CA ALA A 691 25.87 17.75 5.88
C ALA A 691 25.10 16.47 6.23
N THR A 692 23.82 16.61 6.57
CA THR A 692 22.90 15.51 6.88
C THR A 692 21.97 15.31 5.69
N SER A 693 22.10 14.15 5.04
CA SER A 693 21.27 13.75 3.88
C SER A 693 19.79 13.58 4.22
N SER A 694 18.89 13.46 3.23
CA SER A 694 17.46 13.17 3.46
C SER A 694 17.19 11.89 4.25
N TYR A 695 18.14 10.97 4.27
CA TYR A 695 18.05 9.71 5.02
C TYR A 695 18.74 9.80 6.39
N GLY A 696 19.01 11.02 6.89
CA GLY A 696 19.60 11.24 8.22
C GLY A 696 21.10 10.93 8.32
N LEU A 697 21.74 10.53 7.22
CA LEU A 697 23.14 10.16 7.20
C LEU A 697 24.00 11.42 7.18
N GLN A 698 24.85 11.60 8.20
CA GLN A 698 25.84 12.66 8.24
C GLN A 698 27.03 12.28 7.36
N VAL A 699 27.24 13.01 6.26
CA VAL A 699 28.31 12.71 5.31
C VAL A 699 29.66 13.08 5.93
N ALA A 700 30.47 12.06 6.20
CA ALA A 700 31.78 12.24 6.81
C ALA A 700 32.70 13.07 5.89
N PRO A 701 33.53 13.99 6.42
CA PRO A 701 34.50 14.74 5.62
C PRO A 701 35.45 13.85 4.80
N ALA A 702 35.71 12.62 5.27
CA ALA A 702 36.52 11.63 4.56
C ALA A 702 35.93 11.21 3.20
N ALA A 703 34.61 11.28 3.01
CA ALA A 703 33.96 11.00 1.73
C ALA A 703 34.36 12.02 0.63
N PHE A 704 34.96 13.14 1.02
CA PHE A 704 35.44 14.19 0.13
C PHE A 704 36.97 14.15 -0.09
N CYS A 705 37.69 13.26 0.62
CA CYS A 705 39.14 13.14 0.48
C CYS A 705 39.52 12.48 -0.86
N GLY A 706 40.44 13.09 -1.60
CA GLY A 706 40.88 12.58 -2.91
C GLY A 706 39.96 12.93 -4.08
N LEU A 707 38.87 13.67 -3.85
CA LEU A 707 38.07 14.25 -4.93
C LEU A 707 38.90 15.34 -5.62
N SER A 708 39.32 15.09 -6.86
CA SER A 708 40.10 16.04 -7.65
C SER A 708 39.25 16.68 -8.75
N TYR A 709 39.30 18.01 -8.85
CA TYR A 709 38.77 18.78 -9.98
C TYR A 709 39.64 18.67 -11.24
N GLU A 710 40.81 18.02 -11.14
CA GLU A 710 41.79 17.90 -12.21
C GLU A 710 41.34 16.84 -13.24
N SER A 711 40.25 17.13 -13.98
CA SER A 711 39.86 16.50 -15.27
C SER A 711 38.38 16.73 -15.64
N ILE A 712 37.73 17.81 -15.16
CA ILE A 712 36.40 18.19 -15.62
C ILE A 712 36.52 18.89 -16.97
N ALA A 713 36.30 18.13 -18.06
CA ALA A 713 36.33 18.65 -19.42
C ALA A 713 34.91 19.03 -19.88
N GLY A 714 34.66 20.33 -20.09
CA GLY A 714 33.41 20.81 -20.68
C GLY A 714 33.37 22.34 -20.79
N PRO A 715 32.85 22.93 -21.89
CA PRO A 715 32.82 24.39 -22.09
C PRO A 715 31.84 25.14 -21.19
N ALA A 716 31.06 24.45 -20.34
CA ALA A 716 29.99 25.01 -19.52
C ALA A 716 30.21 24.91 -17.99
N CYS A 717 31.37 24.43 -17.53
CA CYS A 717 31.61 24.18 -16.11
C CYS A 717 32.15 25.44 -15.40
N ASP A 718 31.37 26.02 -14.47
CA ASP A 718 31.80 27.14 -13.62
C ASP A 718 32.72 26.66 -12.49
N ARG A 719 33.78 27.40 -12.18
CA ARG A 719 34.89 27.02 -11.26
C ARG A 719 34.74 27.59 -9.85
N SER A 720 33.51 27.90 -9.39
CA SER A 720 33.27 28.28 -7.99
C SER A 720 33.23 27.07 -7.05
N LEU A 721 33.35 27.31 -5.73
CA LEU A 721 33.52 26.34 -4.60
C LEU A 721 32.95 24.92 -4.83
N PRO A 722 33.59 23.84 -4.30
CA PRO A 722 33.17 22.48 -4.59
C PRO A 722 31.75 22.16 -4.13
N GLU A 723 30.79 22.26 -5.04
CA GLU A 723 29.53 21.57 -4.90
C GLU A 723 29.77 20.10 -5.25
N PHE A 724 29.25 19.20 -4.42
CA PHE A 724 29.30 17.77 -4.66
C PHE A 724 27.89 17.21 -4.57
N LEU A 725 27.65 16.15 -5.32
CA LEU A 725 26.40 15.43 -5.30
C LEU A 725 26.59 14.07 -4.64
N LEU A 726 25.59 13.61 -3.90
CA LEU A 726 25.51 12.26 -3.38
C LEU A 726 24.32 11.57 -4.02
N LEU A 727 24.52 10.41 -4.63
CA LEU A 727 23.41 9.55 -5.05
C LEU A 727 22.84 8.86 -3.81
N THR A 728 21.62 9.21 -3.42
CA THR A 728 20.98 8.71 -2.20
C THR A 728 19.92 7.65 -2.48
N ALA A 729 19.38 7.57 -3.69
CA ALA A 729 18.49 6.49 -4.11
C ALA A 729 18.50 6.26 -5.63
N VAL A 730 18.17 5.03 -6.03
CA VAL A 730 17.87 4.62 -7.41
C VAL A 730 16.53 3.92 -7.42
N ASP A 731 15.58 4.35 -8.25
CA ASP A 731 14.23 3.77 -8.38
C ASP A 731 13.51 3.65 -7.03
N GLY A 732 13.73 4.65 -6.16
CA GLY A 732 13.17 4.69 -4.81
C GLY A 732 13.82 3.74 -3.81
N GLN A 733 14.89 3.03 -4.17
CA GLN A 733 15.71 2.23 -3.26
C GLN A 733 16.89 3.05 -2.73
N ALA A 734 16.99 3.20 -1.41
CA ALA A 734 18.07 3.97 -0.79
C ALA A 734 19.46 3.33 -1.00
N ILE A 735 20.47 4.18 -1.18
CA ILE A 735 21.88 3.82 -1.20
C ILE A 735 22.46 4.07 0.21
N ALA A 736 23.13 3.08 0.78
CA ALA A 736 23.69 3.22 2.12
C ALA A 736 24.90 4.17 2.14
N GLN A 737 25.21 4.75 3.31
CA GLN A 737 26.24 5.79 3.46
C GLN A 737 27.62 5.42 2.93
N GLU A 738 28.03 4.17 3.14
CA GLU A 738 29.35 3.65 2.75
C GLU A 738 29.31 2.89 1.41
N GLU A 739 28.15 2.86 0.76
CA GLU A 739 27.94 2.10 -0.46
C GLU A 739 28.39 2.91 -1.68
N VAL A 740 29.30 2.31 -2.44
CA VAL A 740 29.76 2.83 -3.72
C VAL A 740 28.94 2.21 -4.84
N VAL A 741 28.44 3.04 -5.73
CA VAL A 741 27.63 2.66 -6.88
C VAL A 741 28.53 2.53 -8.10
N LEU A 742 28.48 1.38 -8.76
CA LEU A 742 29.18 1.10 -10.02
C LEU A 742 28.18 1.06 -11.17
N VAL A 743 28.52 1.67 -12.31
CA VAL A 743 27.64 1.76 -13.49
C VAL A 743 28.42 1.42 -14.76
N ASP A 744 27.78 0.74 -15.71
CA ASP A 744 28.42 0.41 -16.99
C ASP A 744 28.56 1.66 -17.88
N TYR A 745 29.76 1.85 -18.44
CA TYR A 745 30.10 2.89 -19.39
C TYR A 745 29.23 2.78 -20.64
N GLU A 746 29.05 1.56 -21.14
CA GLU A 746 28.30 1.35 -22.38
C GLU A 746 26.82 1.74 -22.24
N ASP A 747 26.27 1.69 -21.02
CA ASP A 747 24.90 2.10 -20.75
C ASP A 747 24.71 3.63 -20.81
N LEU A 748 25.62 4.40 -20.18
CA LEU A 748 25.50 5.87 -20.09
C LEU A 748 26.20 6.63 -21.22
N PHE A 749 27.24 6.06 -21.81
CA PHE A 749 28.14 6.74 -22.76
C PHE A 749 28.41 5.96 -24.05
N GLY A 750 27.93 4.71 -24.14
CA GLY A 750 28.12 3.85 -25.30
C GLY A 750 27.36 4.30 -26.56
N PRO A 751 27.44 3.53 -27.66
CA PRO A 751 26.82 3.86 -28.95
C PRO A 751 25.30 4.03 -28.89
N HIS A 752 24.65 3.40 -27.90
CA HIS A 752 23.20 3.39 -27.69
C HIS A 752 22.72 4.42 -26.65
N ALA A 753 23.63 5.14 -26.00
CA ALA A 753 23.26 6.19 -25.06
C ALA A 753 22.60 7.36 -25.81
N LEU A 754 21.46 7.84 -25.30
CA LEU A 754 20.80 9.06 -25.77
C LEU A 754 21.77 10.26 -25.70
N HIS A 755 21.37 11.41 -26.25
CA HIS A 755 22.15 12.64 -26.27
C HIS A 755 22.44 13.26 -24.87
N LEU A 756 22.55 12.49 -23.79
CA LEU A 756 22.88 12.93 -22.43
C LEU A 756 24.31 13.46 -22.26
N LYS A 757 25.15 13.43 -23.30
CA LYS A 757 26.54 13.92 -23.30
C LYS A 757 26.72 15.39 -22.90
N HIS A 758 25.65 16.18 -22.88
CA HIS A 758 25.67 17.57 -22.44
C HIS A 758 25.39 17.73 -20.93
N VAL A 759 24.86 16.69 -20.26
CA VAL A 759 24.53 16.67 -18.82
C VAL A 759 25.42 15.69 -18.06
N LEU A 760 25.65 14.50 -18.61
CA LEU A 760 26.46 13.45 -18.00
C LEU A 760 27.91 13.51 -18.50
N GLY A 761 28.85 13.30 -17.58
CA GLY A 761 30.27 13.12 -17.88
C GLY A 761 30.95 12.20 -16.87
N TYR A 762 32.25 12.00 -17.00
CA TYR A 762 33.06 11.34 -15.97
C TYR A 762 34.48 11.94 -15.93
N ASN A 763 35.14 11.89 -14.78
CA ASN A 763 36.51 12.41 -14.62
C ASN A 763 37.57 11.32 -14.83
N ALA A 764 38.86 11.67 -14.69
CA ALA A 764 39.97 10.72 -14.83
C ALA A 764 39.99 9.62 -13.76
N GLN A 765 39.25 9.80 -12.66
CA GLN A 765 39.03 8.80 -11.61
C GLN A 765 37.78 7.96 -11.88
N HIS A 766 37.17 8.09 -13.06
CA HIS A 766 35.96 7.40 -13.48
C HIS A 766 34.71 7.71 -12.65
N GLN A 767 34.68 8.82 -11.92
CA GLN A 767 33.49 9.24 -11.18
C GLN A 767 32.48 9.88 -12.12
N LEU A 768 31.19 9.57 -11.94
CA LEU A 768 30.10 10.20 -12.70
C LEU A 768 30.01 11.69 -12.36
N LEU A 769 29.79 12.51 -13.39
CA LEU A 769 29.56 13.95 -13.29
C LEU A 769 28.14 14.27 -13.79
N LEU A 770 27.42 15.12 -13.05
CA LEU A 770 26.13 15.71 -13.44
C LEU A 770 26.29 17.22 -13.61
N ASN A 771 26.12 17.75 -14.82
CA ASN A 771 26.40 19.16 -15.14
C ASN A 771 27.78 19.61 -14.60
N CYS A 772 28.81 18.79 -14.83
CA CYS A 772 30.16 19.00 -14.33
C CYS A 772 30.34 18.88 -12.81
N VAL A 773 29.32 18.49 -12.04
CA VAL A 773 29.40 18.31 -10.59
C VAL A 773 29.64 16.83 -10.27
N PRO A 774 30.71 16.47 -9.55
CA PRO A 774 30.97 15.07 -9.21
C PRO A 774 29.91 14.46 -8.30
N VAL A 775 29.48 13.25 -8.64
CA VAL A 775 28.65 12.41 -7.76
C VAL A 775 29.57 11.49 -6.96
N VAL A 776 29.74 11.80 -5.66
CA VAL A 776 30.86 11.30 -4.84
C VAL A 776 30.92 9.78 -4.73
N ASN A 777 29.78 9.11 -4.80
CA ASN A 777 29.64 7.67 -4.61
C ASN A 777 29.32 6.90 -5.89
N VAL A 778 29.44 7.49 -7.09
CA VAL A 778 29.12 6.80 -8.36
C VAL A 778 30.33 6.74 -9.28
N TYR A 779 30.70 5.53 -9.73
CA TYR A 779 31.85 5.28 -10.61
C TYR A 779 31.44 4.48 -11.85
N VAL A 780 32.01 4.84 -12.99
CA VAL A 780 31.74 4.29 -14.33
C VAL A 780 32.79 3.24 -14.70
N GLN A 781 32.39 2.08 -15.23
CA GLN A 781 33.28 0.98 -15.62
C GLN A 781 32.98 0.45 -17.03
N TRP A 782 33.95 -0.08 -17.79
CA TRP A 782 33.73 -0.63 -19.15
C TRP A 782 33.43 -2.13 -19.14
N SER A 783 32.35 -2.56 -19.79
CA SER A 783 32.09 -3.99 -20.05
C SER A 783 33.11 -4.59 -21.02
N GLY A 784 33.63 -5.78 -20.67
CA GLY A 784 34.53 -6.56 -21.54
C GLY A 784 36.01 -6.58 -21.14
N HIS A 785 36.42 -5.85 -20.10
CA HIS A 785 37.64 -6.21 -19.37
C HIS A 785 37.23 -7.04 -18.16
N ALA A 786 37.75 -8.26 -18.06
CA ALA A 786 37.99 -8.88 -16.76
C ALA A 786 39.05 -8.05 -16.02
N ALA A 787 38.70 -6.82 -15.71
CA ALA A 787 39.36 -6.01 -14.74
C ALA A 787 38.73 -6.48 -13.41
N LYS A 788 39.34 -7.26 -12.51
CA LYS A 788 40.75 -7.29 -12.08
C LYS A 788 41.53 -5.99 -12.36
N ALA A 789 40.82 -4.86 -12.51
CA ALA A 789 41.35 -3.59 -12.11
C ALA A 789 41.59 -3.84 -10.63
N HIS A 790 42.85 -3.80 -10.27
CA HIS A 790 43.27 -3.52 -8.94
C HIS A 790 42.47 -2.30 -8.42
N PHE A 791 41.26 -2.53 -7.88
CA PHE A 791 40.90 -1.98 -6.57
C PHE A 791 41.80 -2.69 -5.55
N GLY A 792 43.13 -2.59 -5.75
CA GLY A 792 44.12 -3.07 -4.81
C GLY A 792 43.88 -2.27 -3.56
N SER A 793 43.39 -2.95 -2.52
CA SER A 793 43.20 -2.36 -1.20
C SER A 793 42.63 -0.93 -1.23
N CYS A 794 41.48 -0.67 -1.86
CA CYS A 794 40.76 0.59 -1.58
C CYS A 794 40.06 0.58 -0.20
N ARG A 795 40.58 -0.22 0.74
CA ARG A 795 40.48 0.00 2.20
C ARG A 795 41.69 0.73 2.79
N THR A 796 42.77 0.99 2.05
CA THR A 796 43.95 1.72 2.58
C THR A 796 43.98 3.21 2.26
N ALA A 797 43.04 3.77 1.48
CA ALA A 797 43.05 5.20 1.15
C ALA A 797 41.84 6.00 1.69
N ALA A 798 40.68 5.40 1.91
CA ALA A 798 39.47 6.17 2.22
C ALA A 798 39.02 6.16 3.69
N LEU A 799 39.20 5.07 4.47
CA LEU A 799 38.51 4.96 5.78
C LEU A 799 39.25 4.24 6.93
N HIS A 800 40.55 3.92 6.81
CA HIS A 800 41.31 3.33 7.93
C HIS A 800 42.71 3.93 8.10
N ASN A 801 42.81 5.07 8.79
CA ASN A 801 43.76 5.33 9.91
C ASN A 801 43.52 6.76 10.47
N PRO A 802 43.00 6.97 11.70
CA PRO A 802 42.79 8.32 12.24
C PRO A 802 44.07 8.97 12.81
N ALA A 803 45.27 8.44 12.54
CA ALA A 803 46.46 8.83 13.29
C ALA A 803 47.76 9.03 12.50
N GLN A 804 47.75 9.10 11.17
CA GLN A 804 48.95 9.48 10.41
C GLN A 804 48.61 10.46 9.28
N ASP A 805 48.84 11.74 9.57
CA ASP A 805 49.20 12.83 8.66
C ASP A 805 48.73 12.74 7.20
N PHE A 806 47.42 12.76 6.98
CA PHE A 806 46.87 13.55 5.88
C PHE A 806 46.33 14.84 6.49
N GLN A 807 47.15 15.89 6.48
CA GLN A 807 46.64 17.24 6.63
C GLN A 807 45.63 17.46 5.51
N CYS A 808 44.33 17.49 5.84
CA CYS A 808 43.36 18.22 5.03
C CYS A 808 43.93 19.63 4.86
N SER A 809 44.52 19.91 3.71
CA SER A 809 44.93 21.27 3.39
C SER A 809 43.62 22.08 3.37
N PRO A 810 43.49 23.14 4.19
CA PRO A 810 42.33 23.99 4.10
C PRO A 810 42.26 24.50 2.67
N LEU A 811 41.06 24.51 2.07
CA LEU A 811 40.77 25.31 0.89
C LEU A 811 41.33 26.70 1.17
N HIS A 812 42.50 26.98 0.59
CA HIS A 812 43.16 28.24 0.83
C HIS A 812 42.26 29.32 0.25
N ASN A 813 41.78 30.20 1.13
CA ASN A 813 41.36 31.55 0.76
C ASN A 813 42.47 32.16 -0.10
N ARG A 814 42.32 32.10 -1.43
CA ARG A 814 42.86 33.12 -2.32
C ARG A 814 41.69 34.01 -2.69
N ILE A 815 41.46 34.97 -1.79
CA ILE A 815 41.01 36.28 -2.20
C ILE A 815 42.21 36.88 -2.94
N ASP A 816 42.08 37.04 -4.24
CA ASP A 816 42.63 38.16 -5.02
C ASP A 816 41.61 38.50 -6.11
#